data_AF-A0A1I4YTQ2-F1
#
_entry.id   AF-A0A1I4YTQ2-F1
#
_cell.length_a   1.000
_cell.length_b   1.000
_cell.length_c   1.000
_cell.angle_alpha   90.00
_cell.angle_beta   90.00
_cell.angle_gamma   90.00
#
_symmetry.space_group_name_H-M   'P 1'
#
loop_
_entity.id
_entity.type
_entity.pdbx_description
1 polymer ?
#
loop_
_entity_poly.entity_id
_entity_poly.type
_entity_poly.pdbx_seq_one_letter_code
_entity_poly.pdbx_strand_id
1 'polypeptide(L)'
;MRFYLYILFFFGCMQSVNGAAPVSLSNLRCEMLVNPRGIDVIHPRFSWEINASSRNVMQVAYQIQVASTREQLQAGEADLWNSGKVNGGTSIQISYAGSGLQSRQHCYWRVRVWTNTGATEWSEVNEWSMGLLASADWKARWIGVDKGFPWDSAHAKFSRLSARYYRKSFAIKQPVKRATVYIAGLGLYELYINGQRTGSAVLSQAPTDYRKSVKYNTYDVTTAVQQGENVIGTVLGNGRYFMMRQNYKPHKITTFGYPRLLLQMELEYADGKKETIISDEKWKLTADGPIRTNNEYDGEEYDANKEMPGWNKPGFKDQQWLAASIVPAAAGVLQAQMNEPMRIVRRVAPVSVKEKAAGVYIVDMGQNIVGWLQMKVKGKQGQQVVLRFAETLKNDTALYVDNLRDAKVTDSYILKGSGAETWSPSFVYHGFRYVEISGYPGQLDKADLEGQVISDDLNATGTFETSDPTINSIYKNAYWGIIGNYKGMPIDCPQRNERMPWLGDRPTGAYGESFLFDNAKLYAKWLDDIEQSQTAAGAIPDVAPAYWNYYSDNMTWPGTYLMIADMLYHQYGDLQPIRKHYASMKRWLDYMRSKYLVDGIMTKDKYGDWCVPPESKQLIHSKDSSRITDGALLSTAYYYRYLQMMSRFASLLDQQQDAAAFKNSAELIKTAFNKRFFHNGYYGNNTVTANLLPLSFDMVPAVDRKQVFTHIADSTLLKYGGHISTGVIGTQWLMRGLTAEGRPDIAYLIAADRDYPGWGYMVANGATTIWELWNGNTANPAMNSHNHVMLLGDLLIWLYEDIAGIKSDGPAYGSLIMRPSLVPGMEYANATFHSIHGMVRSSWKKEVNKFSWNLSIPANTTATIYVPAYAKNDVQESGMPVSGNKDISFLRMEDNKAVFKIGSGDYTFSSDLQQPWKKGIVEDEYIFMDAPFPESHAATIAETPDGLIAAWFGGTKERNPDVGIWVSRKDGNKWTAPVEVANGMLSDTLRVACWNPVLYQVPGGELQLYYKTGTKVAAWIGWMRTSNDNGKTWSAAKALPEGFLGPVKNKPILLDNGELLCPSSTEGSGWKVHFECTSDNGKTWTMREPINDGKIFNTIQPSILTYGKGKLQTLCRSKEGSVVQSWSADNGRTWSPMSATELPNNNSGTDAVTLKDGRQLIVYNHVKTPKGKSKGARTPLNVAVSEDGIHWSAALILEDSPVSQYSYPSVIQTADGYVHIVYTWRRQRIKHVKIDPRALELKPIKNEQWP
;
A
#
# COMPACT_ATOMS: atom_id res chain seq x y z
N MET A 1 -28.56 47.10 22.45
CA MET A 1 -29.79 46.75 21.69
C MET A 1 -29.98 45.23 21.83
N ARG A 2 -30.61 44.67 22.87
CA ARG A 2 -32.07 44.58 23.19
C ARG A 2 -32.89 44.15 21.96
N PHE A 3 -33.27 42.87 21.72
CA PHE A 3 -34.11 41.87 22.43
C PHE A 3 -35.63 42.20 22.54
N TYR A 4 -36.47 41.15 22.37
CA TYR A 4 -37.94 40.96 22.58
C TYR A 4 -38.85 41.03 21.31
N LEU A 5 -39.92 40.23 21.06
CA LEU A 5 -40.49 38.93 21.52
C LEU A 5 -41.91 38.75 20.85
N TYR A 6 -42.39 37.50 20.62
CA TYR A 6 -43.79 36.96 20.46
C TYR A 6 -44.51 37.02 19.09
N ILE A 7 -44.80 35.90 18.38
CA ILE A 7 -45.70 34.72 18.55
C ILE A 7 -47.16 34.99 18.10
N LEU A 8 -47.70 34.21 17.13
CA LEU A 8 -48.85 33.28 17.30
C LEU A 8 -49.39 32.66 15.96
N PHE A 9 -49.51 31.32 15.99
CA PHE A 9 -50.52 30.42 15.37
C PHE A 9 -50.64 30.24 13.84
N PHE A 10 -50.30 29.03 13.37
CA PHE A 10 -51.31 28.14 12.76
C PHE A 10 -50.94 26.67 12.98
N PHE A 11 -51.85 25.95 13.64
CA PHE A 11 -51.83 24.51 13.91
C PHE A 11 -52.52 23.79 12.74
N GLY A 12 -52.02 22.61 12.36
CA GLY A 12 -52.84 21.56 11.75
C GLY A 12 -52.72 21.35 10.24
N CYS A 13 -51.75 20.54 9.81
CA CYS A 13 -52.04 19.32 9.04
C CYS A 13 -50.77 18.46 8.98
N MET A 14 -50.56 17.62 10.01
CA MET A 14 -49.67 16.46 9.89
C MET A 14 -50.31 15.49 8.89
N GLN A 15 -49.97 15.61 7.62
CA GLN A 15 -49.92 14.43 6.77
C GLN A 15 -48.55 13.79 7.00
N SER A 16 -48.56 12.68 7.75
CA SER A 16 -47.46 11.73 7.78
C SER A 16 -47.30 11.14 6.37
N VAL A 17 -46.55 11.82 5.51
CA VAL A 17 -45.97 11.19 4.32
C VAL A 17 -44.77 10.38 4.83
N ASN A 18 -45.07 9.20 5.38
CA ASN A 18 -44.10 8.11 5.45
C ASN A 18 -43.89 7.57 4.03
N GLY A 19 -43.37 8.42 3.13
CA GLY A 19 -42.81 7.97 1.88
C GLY A 19 -41.40 7.49 2.18
N ALA A 20 -41.18 6.18 2.18
CA ALA A 20 -39.82 5.65 2.15
C ALA A 20 -39.06 6.38 1.03
N ALA A 21 -37.89 6.92 1.33
CA ALA A 21 -37.07 7.58 0.32
C ALA A 21 -36.86 6.63 -0.86
N PRO A 22 -36.99 7.11 -2.11
CA PRO A 22 -37.06 6.24 -3.27
C PRO A 22 -35.74 5.49 -3.50
N VAL A 23 -35.82 4.18 -3.64
CA VAL A 23 -34.73 3.36 -4.19
C VAL A 23 -34.55 3.74 -5.67
N SER A 24 -33.33 4.05 -6.08
CA SER A 24 -33.02 4.44 -7.47
C SER A 24 -31.87 3.62 -8.03
N LEU A 25 -31.77 3.56 -9.37
CA LEU A 25 -30.69 2.88 -10.07
C LEU A 25 -29.73 3.91 -10.67
N SER A 26 -28.43 3.63 -10.59
CA SER A 26 -27.38 4.46 -11.19
C SER A 26 -26.27 3.61 -11.80
N ASN A 27 -25.33 4.27 -12.47
CA ASN A 27 -24.15 3.64 -13.07
C ASN A 27 -24.49 2.39 -13.92
N LEU A 28 -25.51 2.53 -14.77
CA LEU A 28 -25.92 1.50 -15.71
C LEU A 28 -24.80 1.31 -16.73
N ARG A 29 -24.35 0.07 -16.88
CA ARG A 29 -23.20 -0.27 -17.70
C ARG A 29 -23.51 -1.47 -18.60
N CYS A 30 -23.02 -1.41 -19.83
CA CYS A 30 -22.97 -2.50 -20.80
C CYS A 30 -21.49 -2.84 -21.03
N GLU A 31 -21.08 -4.08 -20.76
CA GLU A 31 -19.65 -4.49 -20.75
C GLU A 31 -18.76 -3.56 -19.90
N MET A 32 -19.27 -3.15 -18.73
CA MET A 32 -18.59 -2.21 -17.81
C MET A 32 -18.30 -0.82 -18.41
N LEU A 33 -18.95 -0.47 -19.53
CA LEU A 33 -18.87 0.83 -20.20
C LEU A 33 -20.23 1.56 -20.11
N VAL A 34 -20.17 2.89 -20.07
CA VAL A 34 -21.36 3.75 -20.13
C VAL A 34 -21.64 4.10 -21.59
N ASN A 35 -22.82 3.73 -22.08
CA ASN A 35 -23.28 3.95 -23.45
C ASN A 35 -22.23 3.62 -24.55
N PRO A 36 -21.65 2.40 -24.55
CA PRO A 36 -20.54 2.08 -25.45
C PRO A 36 -20.98 2.03 -26.91
N ARG A 37 -20.04 2.38 -27.81
CA ARG A 37 -20.30 2.49 -29.25
C ARG A 37 -19.43 1.53 -30.04
N GLY A 38 -20.06 0.79 -30.93
CA GLY A 38 -19.39 -0.13 -31.85
C GLY A 38 -18.72 -1.31 -31.15
N ILE A 39 -19.35 -1.88 -30.12
CA ILE A 39 -18.84 -3.09 -29.45
C ILE A 39 -19.01 -4.32 -30.34
N ASP A 40 -18.18 -5.35 -30.14
CA ASP A 40 -18.26 -6.62 -30.88
C ASP A 40 -18.65 -7.82 -30.01
N VAL A 41 -19.02 -7.59 -28.75
CA VAL A 41 -19.55 -8.61 -27.84
C VAL A 41 -21.02 -8.86 -28.17
N ILE A 42 -21.34 -9.99 -28.82
CA ILE A 42 -22.69 -10.33 -29.29
C ILE A 42 -23.68 -10.74 -28.18
N HIS A 43 -23.17 -11.03 -26.98
CA HIS A 43 -23.95 -11.26 -25.76
C HIS A 43 -23.47 -10.30 -24.67
N PRO A 44 -23.70 -8.97 -24.84
CA PRO A 44 -23.18 -7.99 -23.91
C PRO A 44 -23.79 -8.17 -22.52
N ARG A 45 -23.05 -7.77 -21.48
CA ARG A 45 -23.42 -7.95 -20.08
C ARG A 45 -23.82 -6.64 -19.43
N PHE A 46 -24.90 -6.66 -18.66
CA PHE A 46 -25.45 -5.49 -17.98
C PHE A 46 -25.12 -5.50 -16.49
N SER A 47 -24.78 -4.32 -15.96
CA SER A 47 -24.58 -4.07 -14.53
C SER A 47 -25.24 -2.75 -14.12
N TRP A 48 -25.71 -2.66 -12.88
CA TRP A 48 -26.27 -1.44 -12.29
C TRP A 48 -25.98 -1.35 -10.80
N GLU A 49 -25.92 -0.13 -10.28
CA GLU A 49 -25.83 0.16 -8.85
C GLU A 49 -27.21 0.52 -8.31
N ILE A 50 -27.46 0.14 -7.05
CA ILE A 50 -28.70 0.45 -6.34
C ILE A 50 -28.36 1.49 -5.27
N ASN A 51 -29.05 2.63 -5.31
CA ASN A 51 -28.94 3.65 -4.27
C ASN A 51 -30.18 3.62 -3.39
N ALA A 52 -29.96 3.62 -2.07
CA ALA A 52 -31.00 3.72 -1.07
C ALA A 52 -30.46 4.46 0.16
N SER A 53 -31.30 5.27 0.80
CA SER A 53 -30.96 5.91 2.08
C SER A 53 -31.37 5.06 3.29
N SER A 54 -32.22 4.05 3.09
CA SER A 54 -32.59 3.07 4.11
C SER A 54 -31.54 1.96 4.23
N ARG A 55 -31.39 1.42 5.44
CA ARG A 55 -30.52 0.26 5.70
C ARG A 55 -31.12 -1.03 5.16
N ASN A 56 -30.27 -2.04 4.97
CA ASN A 56 -30.65 -3.42 4.65
C ASN A 56 -31.46 -3.56 3.34
N VAL A 57 -31.26 -2.68 2.36
CA VAL A 57 -31.88 -2.81 1.04
C VAL A 57 -31.16 -3.87 0.22
N MET A 58 -31.91 -4.87 -0.21
CA MET A 58 -31.45 -6.00 -1.03
C MET A 58 -32.34 -6.16 -2.25
N GLN A 59 -31.74 -6.41 -3.42
CA GLN A 59 -32.49 -6.79 -4.62
C GLN A 59 -33.02 -8.21 -4.47
N VAL A 60 -34.27 -8.42 -4.86
CA VAL A 60 -34.93 -9.74 -4.88
C VAL A 60 -35.36 -10.18 -6.28
N ALA A 61 -35.50 -9.24 -7.22
CA ALA A 61 -35.75 -9.53 -8.62
C ALA A 61 -35.34 -8.33 -9.51
N TYR A 62 -35.18 -8.56 -10.81
CA TYR A 62 -34.97 -7.53 -11.81
C TYR A 62 -35.77 -7.81 -13.09
N GLN A 63 -35.89 -6.79 -13.94
CA GLN A 63 -36.36 -6.94 -15.32
C GLN A 63 -35.59 -5.98 -16.23
N ILE A 64 -35.03 -6.52 -17.30
CA ILE A 64 -34.35 -5.77 -18.37
C ILE A 64 -35.24 -5.76 -19.60
N GLN A 65 -35.34 -4.60 -20.25
CA GLN A 65 -35.95 -4.44 -21.56
C GLN A 65 -34.92 -3.85 -22.53
N VAL A 66 -34.89 -4.37 -23.75
CA VAL A 66 -34.05 -3.92 -24.85
C VAL A 66 -34.90 -3.76 -26.10
N ALA A 67 -34.74 -2.63 -26.79
CA ALA A 67 -35.38 -2.36 -28.06
C ALA A 67 -34.41 -1.82 -29.12
N SER A 68 -34.79 -1.88 -30.39
CA SER A 68 -34.01 -1.37 -31.53
C SER A 68 -34.13 0.15 -31.70
N THR A 69 -35.15 0.78 -31.11
CA THR A 69 -35.33 2.23 -31.07
C THR A 69 -35.67 2.74 -29.67
N ARG A 70 -35.38 4.01 -29.38
CA ARG A 70 -35.68 4.63 -28.09
C ARG A 70 -37.19 4.76 -27.90
N GLU A 71 -37.90 5.10 -28.96
CA GLU A 71 -39.34 5.34 -28.98
C GLU A 71 -40.12 4.06 -28.66
N GLN A 72 -39.74 2.92 -29.27
CA GLN A 72 -40.34 1.61 -28.94
C GLN A 72 -40.15 1.25 -27.48
N LEU A 73 -38.92 1.41 -26.95
CA LEU A 73 -38.65 1.09 -25.55
C LEU A 73 -39.46 1.98 -24.59
N GLN A 74 -39.61 3.27 -24.91
CA GLN A 74 -40.42 4.20 -24.13
C GLN A 74 -41.91 3.81 -24.16
N ALA A 75 -42.41 3.32 -25.29
CA ALA A 75 -43.76 2.76 -25.42
C ALA A 75 -43.93 1.39 -24.72
N GLY A 76 -42.86 0.79 -24.18
CA GLY A 76 -42.90 -0.53 -23.55
C GLY A 76 -42.74 -1.71 -24.52
N GLU A 77 -42.44 -1.42 -25.78
CA GLU A 77 -42.16 -2.41 -26.83
C GLU A 77 -40.67 -2.75 -26.83
N ALA A 78 -40.34 -3.92 -26.30
CA ALA A 78 -38.96 -4.41 -26.20
C ALA A 78 -38.72 -5.52 -27.24
N ASP A 79 -38.60 -5.11 -28.51
CA ASP A 79 -38.53 -6.00 -29.69
C ASP A 79 -37.28 -6.88 -29.74
N LEU A 80 -36.20 -6.49 -29.06
CA LEU A 80 -34.95 -7.26 -29.02
C LEU A 80 -34.90 -8.20 -27.81
N TRP A 81 -35.30 -7.73 -26.63
CA TRP A 81 -35.30 -8.55 -25.43
C TRP A 81 -36.19 -8.01 -24.33
N ASN A 82 -36.93 -8.90 -23.67
CA ASN A 82 -37.55 -8.63 -22.39
C ASN A 82 -37.30 -9.84 -21.48
N SER A 83 -36.54 -9.65 -20.40
CA SER A 83 -36.23 -10.75 -19.49
C SER A 83 -37.45 -11.26 -18.71
N GLY A 84 -38.54 -10.50 -18.69
CA GLY A 84 -39.58 -10.64 -17.67
C GLY A 84 -39.04 -10.36 -16.27
N LYS A 85 -39.85 -10.60 -15.24
CA LYS A 85 -39.38 -10.53 -13.85
C LYS A 85 -38.53 -11.77 -13.54
N VAL A 86 -37.22 -11.57 -13.38
CA VAL A 86 -36.28 -12.62 -13.00
C VAL A 86 -36.02 -12.53 -11.50
N ASN A 87 -36.32 -13.61 -10.76
CA ASN A 87 -36.06 -13.67 -9.33
C ASN A 87 -34.55 -13.86 -9.07
N GLY A 88 -33.99 -13.06 -8.17
CA GLY A 88 -32.58 -13.10 -7.80
C GLY A 88 -31.99 -11.72 -7.45
N GLY A 89 -30.93 -11.74 -6.65
CA GLY A 89 -30.21 -10.54 -6.21
C GLY A 89 -29.08 -10.09 -7.13
N THR A 90 -28.81 -10.79 -8.24
CA THR A 90 -27.73 -10.42 -9.17
C THR A 90 -28.02 -9.08 -9.83
N SER A 91 -27.07 -8.15 -9.76
CA SER A 91 -27.13 -6.81 -10.36
C SER A 91 -25.91 -6.49 -11.24
N ILE A 92 -25.05 -7.48 -11.46
CA ILE A 92 -23.78 -7.34 -12.15
C ILE A 92 -23.63 -8.45 -13.20
N GLN A 93 -22.99 -8.11 -14.33
CA GLN A 93 -22.57 -9.06 -15.36
C GLN A 93 -23.70 -9.93 -15.96
N ILE A 94 -24.91 -9.40 -16.07
CA ILE A 94 -26.07 -10.15 -16.58
C ILE A 94 -26.02 -10.17 -18.11
N SER A 95 -25.73 -11.35 -18.68
CA SER A 95 -25.64 -11.52 -20.13
C SER A 95 -26.98 -11.29 -20.84
N TYR A 96 -26.93 -10.55 -21.94
CA TYR A 96 -28.02 -10.40 -22.90
C TYR A 96 -28.46 -11.77 -23.45
N ALA A 97 -29.75 -12.06 -23.30
CA ALA A 97 -30.38 -13.31 -23.72
C ALA A 97 -31.53 -13.11 -24.73
N GLY A 98 -31.48 -12.00 -25.49
CA GLY A 98 -32.48 -11.67 -26.50
C GLY A 98 -32.16 -12.19 -27.90
N SER A 99 -32.77 -11.57 -28.91
CA SER A 99 -32.53 -11.86 -30.33
C SER A 99 -31.08 -11.62 -30.74
N GLY A 100 -30.56 -12.39 -31.69
CA GLY A 100 -29.19 -12.25 -32.18
C GLY A 100 -28.88 -10.84 -32.69
N LEU A 101 -27.83 -10.23 -32.14
CA LEU A 101 -27.40 -8.87 -32.47
C LEU A 101 -26.65 -8.84 -33.81
N GLN A 102 -26.89 -7.79 -34.61
CA GLN A 102 -26.31 -7.61 -35.94
C GLN A 102 -25.33 -6.43 -35.98
N SER A 103 -24.42 -6.43 -36.97
CA SER A 103 -23.50 -5.32 -37.19
C SER A 103 -24.25 -3.99 -37.36
N ARG A 104 -23.74 -2.92 -36.75
CA ARG A 104 -24.30 -1.54 -36.77
C ARG A 104 -25.63 -1.39 -36.03
N GLN A 105 -26.13 -2.43 -35.37
CA GLN A 105 -27.40 -2.36 -34.66
C GLN A 105 -27.28 -1.45 -33.45
N HIS A 106 -28.17 -0.47 -33.36
CA HIS A 106 -28.36 0.32 -32.15
C HIS A 106 -29.35 -0.40 -31.24
N CYS A 107 -29.04 -0.41 -29.96
CA CYS A 107 -29.84 -1.04 -28.95
C CYS A 107 -30.04 -0.06 -27.80
N TYR A 108 -31.28 0.05 -27.33
CA TYR A 108 -31.65 0.87 -26.19
C TYR A 108 -32.13 -0.06 -25.10
N TRP A 109 -31.75 0.18 -23.86
CA TRP A 109 -32.17 -0.64 -22.74
C TRP A 109 -32.50 0.16 -21.49
N ARG A 110 -33.31 -0.47 -20.64
CA ARG A 110 -33.63 0.00 -19.30
C ARG A 110 -33.81 -1.18 -18.38
N VAL A 111 -33.65 -0.94 -17.09
CA VAL A 111 -33.85 -1.94 -16.04
C VAL A 111 -34.74 -1.38 -14.94
N ARG A 112 -35.56 -2.24 -14.35
CA ARG A 112 -36.21 -1.98 -13.06
C ARG A 112 -35.92 -3.13 -12.12
N VAL A 113 -35.93 -2.86 -10.82
CA VAL A 113 -35.66 -3.88 -9.81
C VAL A 113 -36.75 -3.92 -8.75
N TRP A 114 -36.91 -5.08 -8.13
CA TRP A 114 -37.65 -5.23 -6.89
C TRP A 114 -36.66 -5.44 -5.78
N THR A 115 -36.85 -4.71 -4.69
CA THR A 115 -36.10 -4.87 -3.44
C THR A 115 -37.02 -5.42 -2.35
N ASN A 116 -36.45 -5.79 -1.21
CA ASN A 116 -37.19 -6.08 0.01
C ASN A 116 -37.98 -4.87 0.57
N THR A 117 -37.76 -3.67 0.04
CA THR A 117 -38.47 -2.44 0.44
C THR A 117 -39.48 -1.93 -0.59
N GLY A 118 -39.56 -2.56 -1.77
CA GLY A 118 -40.45 -2.15 -2.86
C GLY A 118 -39.80 -2.23 -4.23
N ALA A 119 -40.60 -2.00 -5.28
CA ALA A 119 -40.13 -1.90 -6.65
C ALA A 119 -39.60 -0.50 -6.95
N THR A 120 -38.59 -0.40 -7.81
CA THR A 120 -38.17 0.87 -8.40
C THR A 120 -39.03 1.21 -9.61
N GLU A 121 -39.06 2.49 -9.96
CA GLU A 121 -39.37 2.89 -11.33
C GLU A 121 -38.35 2.30 -12.32
N TRP A 122 -38.65 2.38 -13.62
CA TRP A 122 -37.67 2.10 -14.65
C TRP A 122 -36.50 3.07 -14.54
N SER A 123 -35.29 2.56 -14.79
CA SER A 123 -34.11 3.41 -15.02
C SER A 123 -34.31 4.31 -16.22
N GLU A 124 -33.47 5.35 -16.31
CA GLU A 124 -33.25 6.05 -17.57
C GLU A 124 -32.86 5.07 -18.69
N VAL A 125 -33.28 5.40 -19.92
CA VAL A 125 -32.91 4.63 -21.12
C VAL A 125 -31.44 4.86 -21.44
N ASN A 126 -30.67 3.79 -21.40
CA ASN A 126 -29.27 3.74 -21.82
C ASN A 126 -29.17 3.06 -23.19
N GLU A 127 -28.04 3.19 -23.86
CA GLU A 127 -27.86 2.68 -25.23
C GLU A 127 -26.54 1.94 -25.40
N TRP A 128 -26.44 1.12 -26.44
CA TRP A 128 -25.16 0.75 -27.03
C TRP A 128 -25.34 0.55 -28.53
N SER A 129 -24.23 0.52 -29.26
CA SER A 129 -24.24 0.09 -30.66
C SER A 129 -23.27 -1.05 -30.92
N MET A 130 -23.68 -1.95 -31.80
CA MET A 130 -22.81 -2.98 -32.34
C MET A 130 -21.88 -2.37 -33.41
N GLY A 131 -20.64 -2.84 -33.43
CA GLY A 131 -19.65 -2.45 -34.42
C GLY A 131 -19.80 -3.24 -35.73
N LEU A 132 -18.67 -3.50 -36.37
CA LEU A 132 -18.56 -4.37 -37.54
C LEU A 132 -18.14 -5.75 -37.04
N LEU A 133 -19.07 -6.72 -37.09
CA LEU A 133 -18.88 -8.05 -36.49
C LEU A 133 -18.17 -9.04 -37.41
N ALA A 134 -18.32 -8.87 -38.73
CA ALA A 134 -17.68 -9.72 -39.73
C ALA A 134 -16.65 -8.93 -40.55
N SER A 135 -15.58 -9.60 -41.00
CA SER A 135 -14.61 -8.99 -41.93
C SER A 135 -15.26 -8.45 -43.20
N ALA A 136 -16.32 -9.12 -43.68
CA ALA A 136 -17.10 -8.70 -44.86
C ALA A 136 -17.90 -7.41 -44.64
N ASP A 137 -18.09 -6.96 -43.39
CA ASP A 137 -18.72 -5.67 -43.09
C ASP A 137 -17.81 -4.49 -43.45
N TRP A 138 -16.50 -4.72 -43.48
CA TRP A 138 -15.54 -3.75 -44.00
C TRP A 138 -15.55 -3.77 -45.53
N LYS A 139 -15.90 -2.63 -46.10
CA LYS A 139 -15.77 -2.32 -47.53
C LYS A 139 -14.51 -1.50 -47.83
N ALA A 140 -13.91 -0.93 -46.77
CA ALA A 140 -12.69 -0.16 -46.85
C ALA A 140 -11.46 -1.01 -47.17
N ARG A 141 -10.47 -0.36 -47.79
CA ARG A 141 -9.18 -0.97 -48.16
C ARG A 141 -8.08 -0.36 -47.30
N TRP A 142 -7.10 -1.18 -46.94
CA TRP A 142 -5.90 -0.69 -46.28
C TRP A 142 -5.10 0.19 -47.24
N ILE A 143 -4.78 1.42 -46.81
CA ILE A 143 -4.00 2.37 -47.60
C ILE A 143 -2.76 2.85 -46.85
N GLY A 144 -1.69 3.13 -47.59
CA GLY A 144 -0.43 3.62 -47.04
C GLY A 144 0.71 3.66 -48.05
N VAL A 145 1.95 3.72 -47.54
CA VAL A 145 3.20 3.71 -48.34
C VAL A 145 4.23 2.82 -47.67
N ASP A 146 4.58 1.64 -48.19
CA ASP A 146 5.52 0.73 -47.50
C ASP A 146 7.01 1.08 -47.75
N LYS A 147 7.37 2.36 -47.57
CA LYS A 147 8.76 2.86 -47.60
C LYS A 147 8.91 4.15 -46.79
N GLY A 148 10.15 4.49 -46.43
CA GLY A 148 10.53 5.84 -45.98
C GLY A 148 10.66 6.82 -47.15
N PHE A 149 10.61 8.12 -46.84
CA PHE A 149 10.85 9.23 -47.75
C PHE A 149 12.33 9.66 -47.71
N PRO A 150 12.83 10.46 -48.69
CA PRO A 150 14.26 10.80 -48.78
C PRO A 150 14.86 11.48 -47.53
N TRP A 151 14.04 12.11 -46.69
CA TRP A 151 14.46 12.73 -45.42
C TRP A 151 14.35 11.80 -44.20
N ASP A 152 13.75 10.62 -44.36
CA ASP A 152 13.63 9.64 -43.29
C ASP A 152 14.92 8.81 -43.16
N SER A 153 15.22 8.36 -41.94
CA SER A 153 16.31 7.44 -41.64
C SER A 153 15.78 6.25 -40.84
N ALA A 154 14.85 5.52 -41.44
CA ALA A 154 14.06 4.45 -40.81
C ALA A 154 14.91 3.33 -40.17
N HIS A 155 16.11 3.07 -40.71
CA HIS A 155 16.97 1.95 -40.30
C HIS A 155 18.18 2.36 -39.44
N ALA A 156 18.27 3.64 -39.04
CA ALA A 156 19.29 4.12 -38.12
C ALA A 156 19.00 3.67 -36.67
N LYS A 157 20.01 3.73 -35.79
CA LYS A 157 19.83 3.46 -34.35
C LYS A 157 18.73 4.35 -33.74
N PHE A 158 18.80 5.64 -34.03
CA PHE A 158 17.77 6.63 -33.75
C PHE A 158 16.92 6.78 -35.02
N SER A 159 15.96 5.86 -35.19
CA SER A 159 15.16 5.78 -36.41
C SER A 159 14.30 7.04 -36.54
N ARG A 160 14.43 7.74 -37.67
CA ARG A 160 13.57 8.88 -38.02
C ARG A 160 12.60 8.47 -39.10
N LEU A 161 11.31 8.53 -38.81
CA LEU A 161 10.23 8.30 -39.76
C LEU A 161 9.14 9.36 -39.53
N SER A 162 8.88 10.14 -40.57
CA SER A 162 7.89 11.22 -40.58
C SER A 162 6.45 10.71 -40.49
N ALA A 163 5.57 11.51 -39.88
CA ALA A 163 4.15 11.18 -39.79
C ALA A 163 3.47 11.25 -41.16
N ARG A 164 2.38 10.49 -41.34
CA ARG A 164 1.68 10.38 -42.62
C ARG A 164 0.31 11.03 -42.55
N TYR A 165 0.10 12.02 -43.40
CA TYR A 165 -1.15 12.77 -43.49
C TYR A 165 -1.97 12.22 -44.64
N TYR A 166 -3.24 11.92 -44.38
CA TYR A 166 -4.21 11.36 -45.31
C TYR A 166 -5.42 12.27 -45.39
N ARG A 167 -5.90 12.61 -46.58
CA ARG A 167 -7.16 13.36 -46.74
C ARG A 167 -8.03 12.82 -47.86
N LYS A 168 -9.34 12.99 -47.74
CA LYS A 168 -10.32 12.78 -48.81
C LYS A 168 -11.47 13.77 -48.70
N SER A 169 -11.77 14.45 -49.81
CA SER A 169 -13.01 15.22 -49.97
C SER A 169 -14.16 14.29 -50.38
N PHE A 170 -15.35 14.57 -49.89
CA PHE A 170 -16.60 13.92 -50.31
C PHE A 170 -17.76 14.93 -50.19
N ALA A 171 -18.87 14.67 -50.88
CA ALA A 171 -20.00 15.59 -50.92
C ALA A 171 -21.26 14.96 -50.34
N ILE A 172 -21.92 15.67 -49.43
CA ILE A 172 -23.20 15.29 -48.83
C ILE A 172 -24.31 16.08 -49.52
N LYS A 173 -25.22 15.37 -50.17
CA LYS A 173 -26.30 15.97 -50.97
C LYS A 173 -27.64 16.01 -50.26
N GLN A 174 -27.86 15.13 -49.29
CA GLN A 174 -29.12 15.00 -48.57
C GLN A 174 -28.89 15.24 -47.07
N PRO A 175 -29.93 15.66 -46.32
CA PRO A 175 -29.85 15.78 -44.87
C PRO A 175 -29.43 14.45 -44.22
N VAL A 176 -28.36 14.50 -43.43
CA VAL A 176 -27.83 13.35 -42.70
C VAL A 176 -28.64 13.13 -41.43
N LYS A 177 -29.12 11.89 -41.25
CA LYS A 177 -29.70 11.43 -40.00
C LYS A 177 -28.62 10.93 -39.04
N ARG A 178 -27.61 10.22 -39.56
CA ARG A 178 -26.49 9.70 -38.77
C ARG A 178 -25.21 9.56 -39.61
N ALA A 179 -24.06 9.82 -39.01
CA ALA A 179 -22.75 9.51 -39.58
C ALA A 179 -21.87 8.81 -38.55
N THR A 180 -21.36 7.63 -38.89
CA THR A 180 -20.49 6.81 -38.00
C THR A 180 -19.18 6.49 -38.70
N VAL A 181 -18.04 6.69 -38.03
CA VAL A 181 -16.71 6.31 -38.51
C VAL A 181 -16.19 5.11 -37.73
N TYR A 182 -15.71 4.11 -38.46
CA TYR A 182 -14.90 3.00 -37.97
C TYR A 182 -13.47 3.18 -38.48
N ILE A 183 -12.49 3.16 -37.59
CA ILE A 183 -11.10 3.45 -37.95
C ILE A 183 -10.11 2.52 -37.24
N ALA A 184 -9.14 2.01 -37.99
CA ALA A 184 -7.94 1.37 -37.50
C ALA A 184 -6.71 2.05 -38.14
N GLY A 185 -5.98 2.82 -37.34
CA GLY A 185 -4.72 3.45 -37.75
C GLY A 185 -3.54 2.69 -37.15
N LEU A 186 -2.87 1.88 -37.95
CA LEU A 186 -1.73 1.10 -37.48
C LEU A 186 -0.50 1.98 -37.29
N GLY A 187 0.04 1.94 -36.07
CA GLY A 187 0.93 2.94 -35.53
C GLY A 187 0.19 3.68 -34.43
N LEU A 188 -0.08 4.96 -34.63
CA LEU A 188 -1.02 5.76 -33.86
C LEU A 188 -1.79 6.67 -34.82
N TYR A 189 -2.95 7.19 -34.46
CA TYR A 189 -3.70 8.11 -35.32
C TYR A 189 -4.36 9.28 -34.57
N GLU A 190 -4.58 10.36 -35.31
CA GLU A 190 -5.58 11.37 -35.00
C GLU A 190 -6.52 11.57 -36.19
N LEU A 191 -7.82 11.62 -35.92
CA LEU A 191 -8.88 11.76 -36.92
C LEU A 191 -9.46 13.18 -36.88
N TYR A 192 -9.75 13.73 -38.06
CA TYR A 192 -10.34 15.04 -38.26
C TYR A 192 -11.49 14.98 -39.27
N ILE A 193 -12.56 15.71 -38.98
CA ILE A 193 -13.67 15.98 -39.92
C ILE A 193 -13.83 17.50 -40.03
N ASN A 194 -13.73 18.05 -41.23
CA ASN A 194 -13.90 19.49 -41.50
C ASN A 194 -13.03 20.39 -40.60
N GLY A 195 -11.81 19.94 -40.30
CA GLY A 195 -10.85 20.63 -39.43
C GLY A 195 -11.05 20.43 -37.92
N GLN A 196 -12.11 19.75 -37.48
CA GLN A 196 -12.33 19.41 -36.08
C GLN A 196 -11.75 18.03 -35.76
N ARG A 197 -10.97 17.93 -34.68
CA ARG A 197 -10.44 16.65 -34.18
C ARG A 197 -11.59 15.81 -33.62
N THR A 198 -11.69 14.55 -34.03
CA THR A 198 -12.73 13.62 -33.57
C THR A 198 -12.31 13.00 -32.24
N GLY A 199 -13.11 13.21 -31.20
CA GLY A 199 -12.86 12.70 -29.85
C GLY A 199 -11.69 13.39 -29.13
N SER A 200 -11.46 12.96 -27.89
CA SER A 200 -10.41 13.50 -26.99
C SER A 200 -9.26 12.53 -26.73
N ALA A 201 -9.34 11.30 -27.25
CA ALA A 201 -8.29 10.30 -27.08
C ALA A 201 -6.97 10.77 -27.72
N VAL A 202 -5.86 10.36 -27.12
CA VAL A 202 -4.50 10.55 -27.64
C VAL A 202 -3.84 9.17 -27.78
N LEU A 203 -2.77 9.08 -28.57
CA LEU A 203 -2.06 7.81 -28.79
C LEU A 203 -3.01 6.66 -29.16
N SER A 204 -4.06 6.94 -29.95
CA SER A 204 -5.03 5.94 -30.36
C SER A 204 -4.46 5.09 -31.50
N GLN A 205 -4.73 3.80 -31.58
CA GLN A 205 -5.54 2.94 -30.71
C GLN A 205 -4.68 2.18 -29.68
N ALA A 206 -5.33 1.40 -28.80
CA ALA A 206 -4.61 0.53 -27.87
C ALA A 206 -3.65 -0.44 -28.61
N PRO A 207 -2.39 -0.57 -28.15
CA PRO A 207 -1.40 -1.41 -28.80
C PRO A 207 -1.68 -2.90 -28.58
N THR A 208 -1.38 -3.74 -29.57
CA THR A 208 -1.53 -5.21 -29.53
C THR A 208 -0.34 -5.88 -30.24
N ASP A 209 -0.27 -7.21 -30.22
CA ASP A 209 0.48 -7.94 -31.25
C ASP A 209 -0.30 -7.85 -32.58
N TYR A 210 0.12 -6.94 -33.46
CA TYR A 210 -0.57 -6.67 -34.73
C TYR A 210 -0.56 -7.84 -35.72
N ARG A 211 0.16 -8.94 -35.41
CA ARG A 211 0.08 -10.21 -36.16
C ARG A 211 -1.12 -11.06 -35.75
N LYS A 212 -1.73 -10.77 -34.60
CA LYS A 212 -2.78 -11.56 -33.95
C LYS A 212 -4.09 -10.80 -33.87
N SER A 213 -4.06 -9.55 -33.41
CA SER A 213 -5.24 -8.70 -33.32
C SER A 213 -4.91 -7.24 -33.65
N VAL A 214 -5.91 -6.53 -34.19
CA VAL A 214 -5.85 -5.10 -34.49
C VAL A 214 -7.11 -4.48 -33.91
N LYS A 215 -6.97 -3.54 -32.98
CA LYS A 215 -8.13 -2.81 -32.47
C LYS A 215 -8.68 -1.86 -33.53
N TYR A 216 -9.96 -1.51 -33.46
CA TYR A 216 -10.53 -0.38 -34.18
C TYR A 216 -11.43 0.42 -33.23
N ASN A 217 -11.61 1.69 -33.53
CA ASN A 217 -12.48 2.59 -32.76
C ASN A 217 -13.67 3.02 -33.60
N THR A 218 -14.77 3.31 -32.90
CA THR A 218 -16.03 3.76 -33.50
C THR A 218 -16.38 5.15 -32.97
N TYR A 219 -16.65 6.08 -33.89
CA TYR A 219 -17.04 7.44 -33.56
C TYR A 219 -18.35 7.81 -34.24
N ASP A 220 -19.19 8.53 -33.53
CA ASP A 220 -20.30 9.26 -34.13
C ASP A 220 -19.78 10.63 -34.54
N VAL A 221 -19.96 10.95 -35.81
CA VAL A 221 -19.53 12.20 -36.43
C VAL A 221 -20.70 12.93 -37.08
N THR A 222 -21.93 12.59 -36.67
CA THR A 222 -23.18 13.16 -37.22
C THR A 222 -23.17 14.68 -37.18
N THR A 223 -22.69 15.27 -36.09
CA THR A 223 -22.62 16.73 -35.91
C THR A 223 -21.38 17.37 -36.52
N ALA A 224 -20.40 16.57 -36.96
CA ALA A 224 -19.15 17.07 -37.54
C ALA A 224 -19.21 17.17 -39.07
N VAL A 225 -20.14 16.46 -39.71
CA VAL A 225 -20.40 16.56 -41.14
C VAL A 225 -21.35 17.71 -41.46
N GLN A 226 -21.24 18.25 -42.67
CA GLN A 226 -22.04 19.39 -43.15
C GLN A 226 -22.65 19.10 -44.52
N GLN A 227 -23.66 19.87 -44.94
CA GLN A 227 -24.20 19.81 -46.30
C GLN A 227 -23.12 20.29 -47.30
N GLY A 228 -23.04 19.67 -48.48
CA GLY A 228 -22.05 20.01 -49.51
C GLY A 228 -20.70 19.34 -49.29
N GLU A 229 -19.61 20.03 -49.62
CA GLU A 229 -18.26 19.46 -49.49
C GLU A 229 -17.86 19.26 -48.03
N ASN A 230 -17.33 18.07 -47.75
CA ASN A 230 -16.74 17.67 -46.50
C ASN A 230 -15.33 17.14 -46.75
N VAL A 231 -14.48 17.23 -45.73
CA VAL A 231 -13.15 16.61 -45.74
C VAL A 231 -12.97 15.75 -44.50
N ILE A 232 -12.55 14.52 -44.72
CA ILE A 232 -12.01 13.65 -43.68
C ILE A 232 -10.49 13.65 -43.80
N GLY A 233 -9.82 13.87 -42.67
CA GLY A 233 -8.37 13.90 -42.57
C GLY A 233 -7.89 13.01 -41.43
N THR A 234 -6.80 12.28 -41.64
CA THR A 234 -6.16 11.47 -40.61
C THR A 234 -4.65 11.67 -40.66
N VAL A 235 -4.01 11.81 -39.51
CA VAL A 235 -2.54 11.75 -39.40
C VAL A 235 -2.15 10.48 -38.67
N LEU A 236 -1.16 9.75 -39.20
CA LEU A 236 -0.61 8.55 -38.57
C LEU A 236 0.80 8.78 -38.00
N GLY A 237 0.96 8.45 -36.74
CA GLY A 237 2.26 8.29 -36.07
C GLY A 237 2.78 6.85 -36.19
N ASN A 238 4.04 6.65 -35.78
CA ASN A 238 4.77 5.39 -35.91
C ASN A 238 4.30 4.33 -34.91
N GLY A 239 4.08 4.74 -33.66
CA GLY A 239 3.68 3.85 -32.56
C GLY A 239 4.56 2.62 -32.43
N ARG A 240 3.99 1.52 -31.91
CA ARG A 240 4.68 0.21 -31.86
C ARG A 240 4.58 -0.60 -33.15
N TYR A 241 3.82 -0.13 -34.14
CA TYR A 241 3.71 -0.79 -35.43
C TYR A 241 5.02 -0.65 -36.21
N PHE A 242 5.53 0.59 -36.29
CA PHE A 242 6.90 0.84 -36.70
C PHE A 242 7.80 0.82 -35.46
N MET A 243 8.20 -0.38 -35.04
CA MET A 243 8.99 -0.59 -33.84
C MET A 243 10.35 0.12 -33.91
N MET A 244 10.87 0.51 -32.75
CA MET A 244 12.05 1.36 -32.62
C MET A 244 13.29 0.45 -32.61
N ARG A 245 14.44 0.93 -33.11
CA ARG A 245 15.71 0.17 -33.06
C ARG A 245 15.62 -1.22 -33.74
N GLN A 246 14.88 -1.34 -34.83
CA GLN A 246 14.61 -2.61 -35.54
C GLN A 246 15.86 -3.44 -35.84
N ASN A 247 16.96 -2.77 -36.20
CA ASN A 247 18.22 -3.43 -36.58
C ASN A 247 19.21 -3.60 -35.42
N TYR A 248 18.89 -3.13 -34.20
CA TYR A 248 19.81 -3.21 -33.06
C TYR A 248 19.94 -4.64 -32.54
N LYS A 249 18.81 -5.34 -32.39
CA LYS A 249 18.74 -6.76 -31.98
C LYS A 249 17.61 -7.46 -32.74
N PRO A 250 17.77 -7.75 -34.03
CA PRO A 250 16.68 -8.18 -34.91
C PRO A 250 16.01 -9.49 -34.48
N HIS A 251 16.73 -10.41 -33.83
CA HIS A 251 16.13 -11.64 -33.28
C HIS A 251 15.29 -11.42 -32.01
N LYS A 252 15.55 -10.30 -31.30
CA LYS A 252 14.83 -9.94 -30.07
C LYS A 252 13.59 -9.12 -30.37
N ILE A 253 13.67 -8.18 -31.31
CA ILE A 253 12.66 -7.12 -31.50
C ILE A 253 11.70 -7.53 -32.62
N THR A 254 10.41 -7.67 -32.31
CA THR A 254 9.36 -7.89 -33.30
C THR A 254 9.04 -6.59 -34.05
N THR A 255 9.05 -6.62 -35.38
CA THR A 255 8.68 -5.51 -36.26
C THR A 255 7.44 -5.85 -37.07
N PHE A 256 6.61 -4.86 -37.41
CA PHE A 256 5.32 -5.10 -38.09
C PHE A 256 5.24 -4.43 -39.46
N GLY A 257 5.64 -3.15 -39.57
CA GLY A 257 5.67 -2.47 -40.86
C GLY A 257 5.60 -0.95 -40.74
N TYR A 258 5.27 -0.29 -41.86
CA TYR A 258 5.06 1.15 -41.92
C TYR A 258 3.60 1.53 -41.61
N PRO A 259 3.33 2.72 -41.03
CA PRO A 259 1.98 3.13 -40.67
C PRO A 259 1.00 3.10 -41.84
N ARG A 260 -0.19 2.56 -41.60
CA ARG A 260 -1.24 2.34 -42.62
C ARG A 260 -2.65 2.50 -42.03
N LEU A 261 -3.59 2.89 -42.87
CA LEU A 261 -4.95 3.29 -42.48
C LEU A 261 -6.00 2.31 -43.06
N LEU A 262 -6.95 1.91 -42.21
CA LEU A 262 -8.25 1.39 -42.61
C LEU A 262 -9.33 2.29 -42.02
N LEU A 263 -10.20 2.85 -42.88
CA LEU A 263 -11.25 3.76 -42.44
C LEU A 263 -12.52 3.56 -43.26
N GLN A 264 -13.65 3.45 -42.56
CA GLN A 264 -14.98 3.41 -43.15
C GLN A 264 -15.90 4.38 -42.43
N MET A 265 -16.47 5.35 -43.15
CA MET A 265 -17.57 6.18 -42.67
C MET A 265 -18.87 5.70 -43.31
N GLU A 266 -19.90 5.50 -42.49
CA GLU A 266 -21.24 5.16 -42.93
C GLU A 266 -22.20 6.31 -42.64
N LEU A 267 -22.87 6.80 -43.67
CA LEU A 267 -23.89 7.84 -43.62
C LEU A 267 -25.27 7.18 -43.75
N GLU A 268 -26.20 7.57 -42.90
CA GLU A 268 -27.63 7.32 -43.03
C GLU A 268 -28.33 8.66 -43.25
N TYR A 269 -29.09 8.79 -44.33
CA TYR A 269 -29.84 9.98 -44.70
C TYR A 269 -31.24 9.97 -44.08
N ALA A 270 -31.88 11.14 -44.01
CA ALA A 270 -33.23 11.29 -43.49
C ALA A 270 -34.29 10.45 -44.25
N ASP A 271 -34.05 10.15 -45.54
CA ASP A 271 -34.91 9.29 -46.38
C ASP A 271 -34.62 7.78 -46.21
N GLY A 272 -33.70 7.42 -45.32
CA GLY A 272 -33.30 6.02 -45.05
C GLY A 272 -32.22 5.47 -45.98
N LYS A 273 -31.80 6.21 -47.03
CA LYS A 273 -30.67 5.79 -47.87
C LYS A 273 -29.36 5.80 -47.08
N LYS A 274 -28.43 4.94 -47.50
CA LYS A 274 -27.11 4.82 -46.89
C LYS A 274 -26.01 5.04 -47.91
N GLU A 275 -24.92 5.66 -47.47
CA GLU A 275 -23.71 5.86 -48.26
C GLU A 275 -22.49 5.48 -47.42
N THR A 276 -21.43 4.99 -48.07
CA THR A 276 -20.20 4.58 -47.39
C THR A 276 -19.01 5.26 -48.02
N ILE A 277 -18.27 6.03 -47.22
CA ILE A 277 -17.01 6.65 -47.60
C ILE A 277 -15.87 5.81 -47.05
N ILE A 278 -15.06 5.24 -47.95
CA ILE A 278 -14.01 4.28 -47.59
C ILE A 278 -12.59 4.81 -47.81
N SER A 279 -11.63 4.26 -47.07
CA SER A 279 -10.20 4.28 -47.42
C SER A 279 -9.95 3.48 -48.70
N ASP A 280 -9.41 4.15 -49.71
CA ASP A 280 -9.16 3.66 -51.07
C ASP A 280 -8.12 4.55 -51.78
N GLU A 281 -7.81 4.26 -53.04
CA GLU A 281 -6.81 5.00 -53.85
C GLU A 281 -7.21 6.46 -54.16
N LYS A 282 -8.45 6.86 -53.87
CA LYS A 282 -8.91 8.25 -54.05
C LYS A 282 -8.44 9.16 -52.91
N TRP A 283 -7.95 8.58 -51.82
CA TRP A 283 -7.29 9.36 -50.77
C TRP A 283 -5.99 9.96 -51.26
N LYS A 284 -5.68 11.13 -50.73
CA LYS A 284 -4.40 11.80 -50.93
C LYS A 284 -3.53 11.64 -49.69
N LEU A 285 -2.22 11.54 -49.90
CA LEU A 285 -1.23 11.27 -48.89
C LEU A 285 -0.01 12.19 -49.03
N THR A 286 0.52 12.66 -47.91
CA THR A 286 1.86 13.26 -47.83
C THR A 286 2.56 12.85 -46.54
N ALA A 287 3.90 12.80 -46.57
CA ALA A 287 4.74 12.73 -45.39
C ALA A 287 5.61 14.00 -45.21
N ASP A 288 5.45 15.00 -46.09
CA ASP A 288 6.12 16.30 -45.94
C ASP A 288 5.35 17.26 -45.03
N GLY A 289 4.86 16.75 -43.89
CA GLY A 289 4.15 17.52 -42.88
C GLY A 289 5.05 17.98 -41.73
N PRO A 290 4.49 18.62 -40.70
CA PRO A 290 5.28 19.20 -39.61
C PRO A 290 5.89 18.17 -38.65
N ILE A 291 5.27 17.02 -38.42
CA ILE A 291 5.85 15.97 -37.55
C ILE A 291 6.90 15.19 -38.35
N ARG A 292 8.18 15.54 -38.16
CA ARG A 292 9.33 15.02 -38.92
C ARG A 292 9.83 13.68 -38.39
N THR A 293 9.68 13.44 -37.09
CA THR A 293 9.88 12.13 -36.47
C THR A 293 9.03 12.04 -35.21
N ASN A 294 8.58 10.83 -34.88
CA ASN A 294 7.92 10.55 -33.62
C ASN A 294 8.28 9.12 -33.20
N ASN A 295 8.87 8.97 -32.02
CA ASN A 295 9.29 7.67 -31.51
C ASN A 295 9.19 7.66 -29.98
N GLU A 296 8.50 6.67 -29.43
CA GLU A 296 8.33 6.42 -28.00
C GLU A 296 9.64 6.59 -27.19
N TYR A 297 10.79 6.11 -27.67
CA TYR A 297 12.04 6.23 -26.90
C TYR A 297 12.78 7.55 -27.10
N ASP A 298 12.68 8.15 -28.29
CA ASP A 298 13.59 9.22 -28.68
C ASP A 298 12.95 10.61 -28.67
N GLY A 299 11.63 10.70 -28.84
CA GLY A 299 10.84 11.94 -28.84
C GLY A 299 10.29 12.34 -30.20
N GLU A 300 9.75 13.56 -30.27
CA GLU A 300 9.13 14.14 -31.47
C GLU A 300 9.93 15.36 -31.97
N GLU A 301 10.20 15.41 -33.28
CA GLU A 301 10.72 16.62 -33.93
C GLU A 301 9.61 17.21 -34.79
N TYR A 302 9.27 18.46 -34.51
CA TYR A 302 8.18 19.19 -35.17
C TYR A 302 8.73 20.45 -35.85
N ASP A 303 8.47 20.60 -37.14
CA ASP A 303 8.81 21.80 -37.91
C ASP A 303 7.55 22.57 -38.29
N ALA A 304 7.26 23.68 -37.60
CA ALA A 304 6.07 24.48 -37.83
C ALA A 304 6.07 25.17 -39.20
N ASN A 305 7.22 25.28 -39.87
CA ASN A 305 7.30 25.80 -41.25
C ASN A 305 6.70 24.83 -42.27
N LYS A 306 6.52 23.57 -41.88
CA LYS A 306 5.90 22.50 -42.68
C LYS A 306 4.43 22.28 -42.34
N GLU A 307 3.85 23.11 -41.47
CA GLU A 307 2.40 23.09 -41.26
C GLU A 307 1.67 23.33 -42.58
N MET A 308 0.52 22.67 -42.75
CA MET A 308 -0.33 22.81 -43.94
C MET A 308 -1.70 23.36 -43.50
N PRO A 309 -1.83 24.68 -43.23
CA PRO A 309 -3.08 25.25 -42.73
C PRO A 309 -4.29 24.87 -43.60
N GLY A 310 -5.32 24.31 -42.96
CA GLY A 310 -6.55 23.90 -43.63
C GLY A 310 -6.46 22.58 -44.41
N TRP A 311 -5.39 21.79 -44.32
CA TRP A 311 -5.25 20.50 -45.04
C TRP A 311 -6.43 19.53 -44.84
N ASN A 312 -7.05 19.60 -43.66
CA ASN A 312 -8.19 18.80 -43.23
C ASN A 312 -9.54 19.54 -43.37
N LYS A 313 -9.61 20.61 -44.17
CA LYS A 313 -10.83 21.39 -44.48
C LYS A 313 -11.12 21.39 -45.99
N PRO A 314 -12.40 21.63 -46.39
CA PRO A 314 -12.75 21.92 -47.78
C PRO A 314 -11.93 23.07 -48.38
N GLY A 315 -11.70 23.05 -49.70
CA GLY A 315 -10.97 24.10 -50.42
C GLY A 315 -9.44 24.08 -50.32
N PHE A 316 -8.84 23.09 -49.61
CA PHE A 316 -7.39 22.93 -49.58
C PHE A 316 -6.82 22.46 -50.92
N LYS A 317 -5.67 23.02 -51.32
CA LYS A 317 -4.96 22.70 -52.57
C LYS A 317 -3.99 21.54 -52.37
N ASP A 318 -4.43 20.32 -52.64
CA ASP A 318 -3.67 19.08 -52.42
C ASP A 318 -3.04 18.48 -53.70
N GLN A 319 -2.87 19.27 -54.76
CA GLN A 319 -2.37 18.77 -56.05
C GLN A 319 -0.95 18.16 -55.95
N GLN A 320 -0.16 18.59 -54.97
CA GLN A 320 1.18 18.07 -54.70
C GLN A 320 1.18 16.82 -53.82
N TRP A 321 0.03 16.41 -53.27
CA TRP A 321 -0.07 15.20 -52.47
C TRP A 321 -0.14 13.98 -53.38
N LEU A 322 0.51 12.90 -52.93
CA LEU A 322 0.50 11.62 -53.62
C LEU A 322 -0.90 11.01 -53.56
N ALA A 323 -1.27 10.18 -54.53
CA ALA A 323 -2.37 9.25 -54.33
C ALA A 323 -1.96 8.19 -53.30
N ALA A 324 -2.86 7.84 -52.38
CA ALA A 324 -2.62 6.76 -51.43
C ALA A 324 -2.56 5.42 -52.18
N SER A 325 -1.60 4.56 -51.83
CA SER A 325 -1.52 3.21 -52.41
C SER A 325 -2.30 2.23 -51.56
N ILE A 326 -2.93 1.23 -52.19
CA ILE A 326 -3.43 0.05 -51.48
C ILE A 326 -2.21 -0.72 -50.93
N VAL A 327 -2.25 -1.07 -49.65
CA VAL A 327 -1.21 -1.86 -48.99
C VAL A 327 -1.81 -3.15 -48.43
N PRO A 328 -1.00 -4.20 -48.17
CA PRO A 328 -1.49 -5.41 -47.55
C PRO A 328 -2.18 -5.14 -46.21
N ALA A 329 -3.24 -5.90 -45.92
CA ALA A 329 -3.86 -5.90 -44.60
C ALA A 329 -2.86 -6.32 -43.53
N ALA A 330 -3.04 -5.85 -42.30
CA ALA A 330 -2.34 -6.46 -41.17
C ALA A 330 -2.80 -7.91 -40.97
N ALA A 331 -1.91 -8.76 -40.46
CA ALA A 331 -2.20 -10.16 -40.25
C ALA A 331 -3.20 -10.40 -39.10
N GLY A 332 -3.27 -9.49 -38.13
CA GLY A 332 -4.19 -9.60 -37.00
C GLY A 332 -5.66 -9.39 -37.35
N VAL A 333 -6.54 -10.03 -36.59
CA VAL A 333 -8.00 -9.90 -36.74
C VAL A 333 -8.47 -8.55 -36.18
N LEU A 334 -9.34 -7.86 -36.92
CA LEU A 334 -9.97 -6.61 -36.49
C LEU A 334 -10.96 -6.89 -35.34
N GLN A 335 -10.84 -6.12 -34.26
CA GLN A 335 -11.68 -6.22 -33.07
C GLN A 335 -12.01 -4.84 -32.52
N ALA A 336 -13.20 -4.66 -31.95
CA ALA A 336 -13.53 -3.41 -31.27
C ALA A 336 -12.59 -3.20 -30.06
N GLN A 337 -12.19 -1.96 -29.82
CA GLN A 337 -11.50 -1.63 -28.58
C GLN A 337 -12.50 -1.54 -27.43
N MET A 338 -12.39 -2.47 -26.47
CA MET A 338 -13.27 -2.54 -25.30
C MET A 338 -12.66 -1.92 -24.04
N ASN A 339 -11.34 -1.72 -23.99
CA ASN A 339 -10.66 -1.01 -22.90
C ASN A 339 -10.67 0.51 -23.14
N GLU A 340 -10.46 1.25 -22.06
CA GLU A 340 -10.39 2.70 -22.03
C GLU A 340 -9.35 3.24 -23.02
N PRO A 341 -9.64 4.34 -23.73
CA PRO A 341 -8.64 5.02 -24.54
C PRO A 341 -7.66 5.80 -23.66
N MET A 342 -6.46 6.04 -24.17
CA MET A 342 -5.53 6.97 -23.54
C MET A 342 -6.00 8.42 -23.71
N ARG A 343 -5.88 9.23 -22.65
CA ARG A 343 -6.24 10.66 -22.63
C ARG A 343 -5.23 11.48 -21.82
N ILE A 344 -5.31 12.80 -21.96
CA ILE A 344 -4.70 13.71 -20.99
C ILE A 344 -5.58 13.69 -19.73
N VAL A 345 -5.22 12.85 -18.77
CA VAL A 345 -6.00 12.61 -17.53
C VAL A 345 -5.72 13.67 -16.46
N ARG A 346 -4.60 14.40 -16.57
CA ARG A 346 -4.23 15.47 -15.64
C ARG A 346 -3.34 16.53 -16.29
N ARG A 347 -3.47 17.77 -15.82
CA ARG A 347 -2.58 18.89 -16.18
C ARG A 347 -1.82 19.33 -14.93
N VAL A 348 -0.52 19.51 -15.03
CA VAL A 348 0.40 19.81 -13.93
C VAL A 348 1.23 21.02 -14.30
N ALA A 349 1.15 22.09 -13.50
CA ALA A 349 2.03 23.24 -13.65
C ALA A 349 3.41 22.95 -13.04
N PRO A 350 4.51 23.47 -13.61
CA PRO A 350 5.82 23.35 -12.99
C PRO A 350 5.87 24.11 -11.65
N VAL A 351 6.62 23.58 -10.69
CA VAL A 351 6.84 24.26 -9.40
C VAL A 351 7.99 25.27 -9.50
N SER A 352 8.97 25.02 -10.38
CA SER A 352 10.16 25.86 -10.57
C SER A 352 10.62 25.88 -12.03
N VAL A 353 11.14 27.03 -12.46
CA VAL A 353 11.92 27.24 -13.71
C VAL A 353 13.16 28.04 -13.31
N LYS A 354 14.35 27.52 -13.59
CA LYS A 354 15.64 28.16 -13.26
C LYS A 354 16.51 28.24 -14.50
N GLU A 355 17.00 29.42 -14.84
CA GLU A 355 18.03 29.58 -15.87
C GLU A 355 19.38 29.11 -15.32
N LYS A 356 20.03 28.18 -16.01
CA LYS A 356 21.35 27.64 -15.61
C LYS A 356 22.51 28.25 -16.39
N ALA A 357 22.23 28.69 -17.61
CA ALA A 357 23.12 29.37 -18.53
C ALA A 357 22.23 30.15 -19.50
N ALA A 358 22.80 31.16 -20.18
CA ALA A 358 22.03 32.02 -21.09
C ALA A 358 21.17 31.20 -22.08
N GLY A 359 19.85 31.31 -21.96
CA GLY A 359 18.89 30.61 -22.83
C GLY A 359 18.74 29.11 -22.58
N VAL A 360 19.20 28.60 -21.44
CA VAL A 360 19.05 27.20 -21.01
C VAL A 360 18.44 27.13 -19.61
N TYR A 361 17.31 26.46 -19.50
CA TYR A 361 16.49 26.40 -18.28
C TYR A 361 16.35 24.96 -17.77
N ILE A 362 16.29 24.80 -16.45
CA ILE A 362 15.84 23.58 -15.78
C ILE A 362 14.47 23.83 -15.17
N VAL A 363 13.51 23.00 -15.55
CA VAL A 363 12.13 22.99 -15.08
C VAL A 363 11.97 21.82 -14.11
N ASP A 364 11.39 22.07 -12.94
CA ASP A 364 10.93 21.01 -12.01
C ASP A 364 9.40 20.99 -12.00
N MET A 365 8.81 19.85 -12.38
CA MET A 365 7.37 19.61 -12.34
C MET A 365 6.85 19.35 -10.91
N GLY A 366 7.74 19.13 -9.94
CA GLY A 366 7.43 18.77 -8.55
C GLY A 366 6.95 17.33 -8.38
N GLN A 367 6.74 16.62 -9.48
CA GLN A 367 6.23 15.26 -9.56
C GLN A 367 6.86 14.57 -10.77
N ASN A 368 7.31 13.33 -10.61
CA ASN A 368 7.63 12.45 -11.73
C ASN A 368 6.32 12.03 -12.41
N ILE A 369 6.03 12.62 -13.57
CA ILE A 369 4.82 12.42 -14.38
C ILE A 369 5.13 11.60 -15.63
N VAL A 370 4.10 11.06 -16.28
CA VAL A 370 4.23 10.39 -17.59
C VAL A 370 3.31 11.05 -18.60
N GLY A 371 3.87 11.52 -19.71
CA GLY A 371 3.16 12.24 -20.74
C GLY A 371 4.09 13.17 -21.50
N TRP A 372 3.72 14.44 -21.69
CA TRP A 372 4.58 15.42 -22.36
C TRP A 372 4.45 16.82 -21.76
N LEU A 373 5.29 17.74 -22.22
CA LEU A 373 5.22 19.16 -21.86
C LEU A 373 4.61 19.97 -23.02
N GLN A 374 3.53 20.69 -22.75
CA GLN A 374 3.05 21.75 -23.64
C GLN A 374 3.86 23.02 -23.37
N MET A 375 4.23 23.72 -24.44
CA MET A 375 4.97 24.98 -24.40
C MET A 375 4.22 26.07 -25.19
N LYS A 376 4.19 27.27 -24.62
CA LYS A 376 3.89 28.53 -25.32
C LYS A 376 5.20 29.23 -25.64
N VAL A 377 5.34 29.71 -26.86
CA VAL A 377 6.59 30.32 -27.33
C VAL A 377 6.32 31.41 -28.37
N LYS A 378 7.15 32.45 -28.39
CA LYS A 378 7.13 33.49 -29.42
C LYS A 378 8.56 33.83 -29.83
N GLY A 379 8.89 33.61 -31.09
CA GLY A 379 10.26 33.80 -31.58
C GLY A 379 10.34 33.98 -33.09
N LYS A 380 11.57 33.91 -33.62
CA LYS A 380 11.81 34.06 -35.07
C LYS A 380 11.51 32.75 -35.80
N GLN A 381 11.06 32.86 -37.05
CA GLN A 381 10.92 31.73 -37.94
C GLN A 381 12.25 30.95 -38.04
N GLY A 382 12.18 29.62 -37.98
CA GLY A 382 13.34 28.73 -38.06
C GLY A 382 14.13 28.59 -36.75
N GLN A 383 13.81 29.37 -35.71
CA GLN A 383 14.40 29.17 -34.39
C GLN A 383 13.93 27.83 -33.81
N GLN A 384 14.85 27.07 -33.20
CA GLN A 384 14.54 25.78 -32.60
C GLN A 384 14.56 25.86 -31.07
N VAL A 385 13.55 25.28 -30.44
CA VAL A 385 13.52 24.99 -29.00
C VAL A 385 13.64 23.49 -28.80
N VAL A 386 14.52 23.06 -27.88
CA VAL A 386 14.78 21.64 -27.57
C VAL A 386 14.44 21.37 -26.11
N LEU A 387 13.68 20.31 -25.86
CA LEU A 387 13.24 19.86 -24.54
C LEU A 387 13.84 18.48 -24.27
N ARG A 388 14.68 18.35 -23.25
CA ARG A 388 15.26 17.07 -22.79
C ARG A 388 14.68 16.71 -21.44
N PHE A 389 14.33 15.44 -21.23
CA PHE A 389 13.58 15.01 -20.06
C PHE A 389 14.38 14.06 -19.16
N ALA A 390 14.16 14.12 -17.85
CA ALA A 390 14.72 13.18 -16.89
C ALA A 390 13.84 12.99 -15.65
N GLU A 391 13.99 11.86 -14.97
CA GLU A 391 13.30 11.59 -13.70
C GLU A 391 13.97 12.29 -12.51
N THR A 392 15.31 12.42 -12.55
CA THR A 392 16.13 12.97 -11.47
C THR A 392 17.22 13.90 -12.02
N LEU A 393 17.92 14.57 -11.11
CA LEU A 393 19.04 15.43 -11.42
C LEU A 393 20.35 14.85 -10.86
N LYS A 394 21.49 15.11 -11.53
CA LYS A 394 22.85 14.84 -10.99
C LYS A 394 23.18 15.80 -9.84
N ASN A 395 22.73 17.04 -10.00
CA ASN A 395 22.79 18.16 -9.06
C ASN A 395 21.72 19.18 -9.50
N ASP A 396 21.54 20.30 -8.79
CA ASP A 396 20.48 21.28 -9.08
C ASP A 396 20.49 21.90 -10.50
N THR A 397 21.50 21.64 -11.32
CA THR A 397 21.70 22.26 -12.64
C THR A 397 21.80 21.28 -13.82
N ALA A 398 21.83 19.97 -13.57
CA ALA A 398 22.10 18.97 -14.62
C ALA A 398 21.17 17.75 -14.51
N LEU A 399 20.55 17.38 -15.63
CA LEU A 399 19.73 16.17 -15.74
C LEU A 399 20.55 14.91 -15.47
N TYR A 400 19.97 13.94 -14.76
CA TYR A 400 20.49 12.57 -14.69
C TYR A 400 19.83 11.72 -15.77
N VAL A 401 20.61 11.36 -16.79
CA VAL A 401 20.11 10.64 -17.99
C VAL A 401 20.74 9.26 -18.15
N ASP A 402 21.67 8.88 -17.27
CA ASP A 402 22.44 7.64 -17.40
C ASP A 402 21.52 6.41 -17.30
N ASN A 403 20.45 6.51 -16.50
CA ASN A 403 19.44 5.45 -16.35
C ASN A 403 18.44 5.34 -17.52
N LEU A 404 18.41 6.32 -18.43
CA LEU A 404 17.62 6.27 -19.67
C LEU A 404 18.25 5.31 -20.70
N ARG A 405 19.49 4.88 -20.44
CA ARG A 405 20.32 4.01 -21.28
C ARG A 405 20.56 4.66 -22.65
N ASP A 406 20.00 4.12 -23.72
CA ASP A 406 20.14 4.70 -25.06
C ASP A 406 18.88 5.38 -25.59
N ALA A 407 17.84 5.57 -24.77
CA ALA A 407 16.69 6.41 -25.12
C ALA A 407 17.09 7.88 -25.17
N LYS A 408 16.82 8.58 -26.27
CA LYS A 408 17.17 10.00 -26.42
C LYS A 408 16.28 10.90 -25.57
N VAL A 409 14.99 10.54 -25.41
CA VAL A 409 13.97 11.26 -24.60
C VAL A 409 14.07 12.78 -24.78
N THR A 410 13.95 13.23 -26.03
CA THR A 410 14.15 14.64 -26.42
C THR A 410 13.16 15.06 -27.50
N ASP A 411 12.45 16.14 -27.23
CA ASP A 411 11.57 16.77 -28.21
C ASP A 411 12.21 18.03 -28.80
N SER A 412 11.85 18.39 -30.04
CA SER A 412 12.25 19.66 -30.63
C SER A 412 11.15 20.31 -31.47
N TYR A 413 11.08 21.64 -31.39
CA TYR A 413 10.11 22.46 -32.09
C TYR A 413 10.81 23.58 -32.87
N ILE A 414 10.61 23.64 -34.18
CA ILE A 414 11.08 24.73 -35.04
C ILE A 414 9.92 25.69 -35.29
N LEU A 415 10.10 26.96 -34.91
CA LEU A 415 9.07 28.00 -34.95
C LEU A 415 8.76 28.44 -36.39
N LYS A 416 7.50 28.83 -36.62
CA LYS A 416 7.06 29.49 -37.87
C LYS A 416 7.11 31.01 -37.80
N GLY A 417 7.22 31.60 -36.62
CA GLY A 417 7.50 33.02 -36.40
C GLY A 417 6.33 33.97 -36.66
N SER A 418 5.09 33.47 -36.77
CA SER A 418 3.89 34.27 -37.09
C SER A 418 3.11 34.79 -35.88
N GLY A 419 3.67 34.70 -34.67
CA GLY A 419 3.03 35.17 -33.44
C GLY A 419 3.38 34.33 -32.22
N ALA A 420 2.50 34.31 -31.23
CA ALA A 420 2.58 33.34 -30.15
C ALA A 420 2.13 31.97 -30.66
N GLU A 421 2.96 30.96 -30.44
CA GLU A 421 2.78 29.58 -30.85
C GLU A 421 2.53 28.73 -29.59
N THR A 422 1.69 27.70 -29.71
CA THR A 422 1.45 26.71 -28.65
C THR A 422 1.66 25.34 -29.23
N TRP A 423 2.52 24.55 -28.59
CA TRP A 423 2.91 23.25 -29.11
C TRP A 423 3.04 22.21 -27.99
N SER A 424 2.63 20.99 -28.31
CA SER A 424 2.91 19.76 -27.58
C SER A 424 3.04 18.64 -28.61
N PRO A 425 3.81 17.57 -28.33
CA PRO A 425 3.90 16.45 -29.24
C PRO A 425 2.57 15.70 -29.38
N SER A 426 2.45 14.87 -30.41
CA SER A 426 1.22 14.10 -30.70
C SER A 426 1.36 12.59 -30.49
N PHE A 427 2.54 12.02 -30.79
CA PHE A 427 2.71 10.57 -30.93
C PHE A 427 3.82 9.96 -30.06
N VAL A 428 4.22 10.65 -28.99
CA VAL A 428 5.22 10.18 -28.02
C VAL A 428 4.73 10.38 -26.59
N TYR A 429 5.49 9.86 -25.62
CA TYR A 429 5.37 10.23 -24.21
C TYR A 429 6.71 9.99 -23.52
N HIS A 430 6.92 10.66 -22.39
CA HIS A 430 8.13 10.59 -21.58
C HIS A 430 7.75 10.38 -20.11
N GLY A 431 8.56 9.65 -19.35
CA GLY A 431 8.51 9.64 -17.88
C GLY A 431 9.54 10.63 -17.33
N PHE A 432 9.09 11.67 -16.63
CA PHE A 432 9.97 12.76 -16.19
C PHE A 432 9.41 13.56 -15.01
N ARG A 433 10.32 14.11 -14.21
CA ARG A 433 10.06 15.21 -13.28
C ARG A 433 10.72 16.51 -13.75
N TYR A 434 11.87 16.39 -14.38
CA TYR A 434 12.71 17.51 -14.77
C TYR A 434 12.79 17.64 -16.29
N VAL A 435 12.81 18.88 -16.77
CA VAL A 435 12.98 19.21 -18.19
C VAL A 435 14.08 20.24 -18.34
N GLU A 436 15.05 19.98 -19.21
CA GLU A 436 16.00 20.99 -19.69
C GLU A 436 15.45 21.58 -20.98
N ILE A 437 15.25 22.89 -21.01
CA ILE A 437 14.76 23.62 -22.19
C ILE A 437 15.86 24.54 -22.68
N SER A 438 16.22 24.42 -23.95
CA SER A 438 17.26 25.23 -24.59
C SER A 438 16.77 25.85 -25.90
N GLY A 439 17.33 27.01 -26.26
CA GLY A 439 16.96 27.74 -27.48
C GLY A 439 15.64 28.53 -27.37
N TYR A 440 15.06 28.60 -26.17
CA TYR A 440 13.83 29.38 -25.91
C TYR A 440 14.07 30.88 -26.16
N PRO A 441 13.24 31.56 -26.98
CA PRO A 441 13.37 32.99 -27.24
C PRO A 441 12.98 33.83 -26.01
N GLY A 442 13.96 34.49 -25.41
CA GLY A 442 13.74 35.40 -24.27
C GLY A 442 13.70 34.67 -22.93
N GLN A 443 12.94 35.22 -21.99
CA GLN A 443 12.76 34.64 -20.66
C GLN A 443 11.65 33.60 -20.67
N LEU A 444 11.90 32.43 -20.09
CA LEU A 444 10.92 31.36 -19.93
C LEU A 444 10.24 31.45 -18.56
N ASP A 445 8.92 31.57 -18.55
CA ASP A 445 8.12 31.59 -17.33
C ASP A 445 7.37 30.27 -17.09
N LYS A 446 7.02 30.02 -15.82
CA LYS A 446 6.20 28.85 -15.45
C LYS A 446 4.86 28.79 -16.20
N ALA A 447 4.28 29.95 -16.50
CA ALA A 447 2.98 30.07 -17.18
C ALA A 447 3.03 29.69 -18.67
N ASP A 448 4.23 29.58 -19.24
CA ASP A 448 4.44 29.14 -20.61
C ASP A 448 4.41 27.62 -20.75
N LEU A 449 4.40 26.89 -19.63
CA LEU A 449 4.57 25.44 -19.59
C LEU A 449 3.42 24.74 -18.88
N GLU A 450 3.03 23.59 -19.41
CA GLU A 450 2.05 22.71 -18.76
C GLU A 450 2.41 21.24 -19.01
N GLY A 451 2.66 20.48 -17.95
CA GLY A 451 2.81 19.03 -18.03
C GLY A 451 1.46 18.37 -18.24
N GLN A 452 1.33 17.55 -19.28
CA GLN A 452 0.10 16.83 -19.62
C GLN A 452 0.30 15.35 -19.36
N VAL A 453 -0.35 14.84 -18.32
CA VAL A 453 -0.24 13.44 -17.87
C VAL A 453 -1.13 12.56 -18.75
N ILE A 454 -0.55 11.50 -19.30
CA ILE A 454 -1.22 10.60 -20.24
C ILE A 454 -1.27 9.19 -19.66
N SER A 455 -2.48 8.66 -19.60
CA SER A 455 -2.79 7.30 -19.16
C SER A 455 -4.05 6.82 -19.85
N ASP A 456 -4.34 5.52 -19.76
CA ASP A 456 -5.69 5.02 -19.98
C ASP A 456 -6.66 5.75 -19.04
N ASP A 457 -7.82 6.16 -19.55
CA ASP A 457 -8.81 6.98 -18.84
C ASP A 457 -9.61 6.15 -17.81
N LEU A 458 -8.90 5.49 -16.90
CA LEU A 458 -9.47 4.66 -15.85
C LEU A 458 -10.10 5.54 -14.77
N ASN A 459 -11.30 5.17 -14.32
CA ASN A 459 -11.92 5.84 -13.18
C ASN A 459 -11.16 5.52 -11.90
N ALA A 460 -10.91 6.53 -11.07
CA ALA A 460 -10.38 6.31 -9.73
C ALA A 460 -11.45 5.67 -8.84
N THR A 461 -11.13 4.57 -8.16
CA THR A 461 -12.07 3.79 -7.34
C THR A 461 -11.84 3.96 -5.85
N GLY A 462 -10.69 4.44 -5.39
CA GLY A 462 -10.43 4.51 -3.95
C GLY A 462 -9.57 5.67 -3.47
N THR A 463 -9.76 5.98 -2.20
CA THR A 463 -8.97 6.95 -1.44
C THR A 463 -8.46 6.29 -0.17
N PHE A 464 -7.30 6.73 0.31
CA PHE A 464 -6.68 6.22 1.51
C PHE A 464 -5.87 7.33 2.20
N GLU A 465 -6.04 7.46 3.50
CA GLU A 465 -5.33 8.41 4.35
C GLU A 465 -5.20 7.85 5.77
N THR A 466 -4.06 8.06 6.42
CA THR A 466 -3.79 7.68 7.81
C THR A 466 -3.20 8.84 8.60
N SER A 467 -3.01 8.63 9.91
CA SER A 467 -2.24 9.55 10.76
C SER A 467 -0.73 9.55 10.47
N ASP A 468 -0.21 8.61 9.67
CA ASP A 468 1.21 8.53 9.32
C ASP A 468 1.49 9.19 7.96
N PRO A 469 2.16 10.35 7.94
CA PRO A 469 2.44 11.07 6.69
C PRO A 469 3.36 10.30 5.73
N THR A 470 4.15 9.35 6.24
CA THR A 470 5.01 8.48 5.42
C THR A 470 4.16 7.55 4.58
N ILE A 471 3.20 6.86 5.20
CA ILE A 471 2.26 5.95 4.52
C ILE A 471 1.44 6.70 3.49
N ASN A 472 0.95 7.90 3.83
CA ASN A 472 0.21 8.76 2.89
C ASN A 472 1.04 9.14 1.66
N SER A 473 2.34 9.43 1.86
CA SER A 473 3.27 9.73 0.77
C SER A 473 3.56 8.51 -0.10
N ILE A 474 3.70 7.32 0.51
CA ILE A 474 3.87 6.05 -0.22
C ILE A 474 2.64 5.76 -1.08
N TYR A 475 1.43 5.90 -0.53
CA TYR A 475 0.18 5.73 -1.27
C TYR A 475 0.09 6.68 -2.47
N LYS A 476 0.46 7.96 -2.27
CA LYS A 476 0.53 8.95 -3.36
C LYS A 476 1.56 8.56 -4.42
N ASN A 477 2.73 8.07 -4.02
CA ASN A 477 3.77 7.61 -4.95
C ASN A 477 3.31 6.39 -5.75
N ALA A 478 2.59 5.46 -5.12
CA ALA A 478 1.96 4.33 -5.79
C ALA A 478 0.97 4.80 -6.85
N TYR A 479 0.05 5.72 -6.50
CA TYR A 479 -0.92 6.30 -7.42
C TYR A 479 -0.25 6.86 -8.68
N TRP A 480 0.77 7.71 -8.52
CA TRP A 480 1.50 8.31 -9.64
C TRP A 480 2.28 7.30 -10.48
N GLY A 481 2.88 6.31 -9.84
CA GLY A 481 3.59 5.23 -10.54
C GLY A 481 2.64 4.38 -11.38
N ILE A 482 1.48 4.02 -10.82
CA ILE A 482 0.48 3.18 -11.49
C ILE A 482 -0.10 3.88 -12.73
N ILE A 483 -0.62 5.11 -12.59
CA ILE A 483 -1.18 5.84 -13.75
C ILE A 483 -0.12 6.11 -14.80
N GLY A 484 1.14 6.29 -14.39
CA GLY A 484 2.24 6.52 -15.31
C GLY A 484 2.49 5.34 -16.25
N ASN A 485 2.23 4.13 -15.77
CA ASN A 485 2.60 2.89 -16.44
C ASN A 485 1.42 2.14 -17.10
N TYR A 486 0.28 2.80 -17.33
CA TYR A 486 -0.79 2.28 -18.20
C TYR A 486 -0.73 2.96 -19.58
N LYS A 487 -0.64 2.16 -20.65
CA LYS A 487 -0.57 2.60 -22.06
C LYS A 487 -1.35 1.66 -23.01
N GLY A 488 -2.59 1.35 -22.68
CA GLY A 488 -3.41 0.29 -23.29
C GLY A 488 -2.95 -1.13 -22.94
N MET A 489 -1.93 -1.21 -22.09
CA MET A 489 -1.37 -2.39 -21.43
C MET A 489 -0.52 -1.89 -20.25
N PRO A 490 -0.25 -2.74 -19.25
CA PRO A 490 0.83 -2.53 -18.29
C PRO A 490 2.18 -2.31 -18.96
N ILE A 491 3.00 -1.38 -18.49
CA ILE A 491 4.44 -1.37 -18.77
C ILE A 491 5.24 -1.37 -17.47
N ASP A 492 6.51 -1.79 -17.51
CA ASP A 492 7.43 -1.81 -16.37
C ASP A 492 7.79 -0.39 -15.91
N CYS A 493 8.24 0.41 -16.85
CA CYS A 493 8.69 1.77 -16.63
C CYS A 493 8.39 2.67 -17.85
N PRO A 494 8.24 3.99 -17.69
CA PRO A 494 7.74 4.86 -18.76
C PRO A 494 8.80 5.73 -19.47
N GLN A 495 10.07 5.66 -19.06
CA GLN A 495 11.12 6.63 -19.42
C GLN A 495 12.22 6.05 -20.32
N ARG A 496 12.77 4.88 -20.01
CA ARG A 496 13.94 4.32 -20.71
C ARG A 496 13.54 3.57 -22.00
N ASN A 497 14.53 3.04 -22.71
CA ASN A 497 14.36 2.19 -23.91
C ASN A 497 13.84 0.76 -23.57
N GLU A 498 12.76 0.66 -22.79
CA GLU A 498 12.12 -0.58 -22.37
C GLU A 498 10.61 -0.52 -22.53
N ARG A 499 9.89 0.00 -21.54
CA ARG A 499 8.44 0.23 -21.61
C ARG A 499 7.70 -1.03 -22.04
N MET A 500 8.16 -2.17 -21.54
CA MET A 500 7.66 -3.47 -21.95
C MET A 500 6.60 -3.96 -20.96
N PRO A 501 5.56 -4.66 -21.45
CA PRO A 501 4.55 -5.25 -20.60
C PRO A 501 5.07 -6.53 -19.92
N TRP A 502 6.03 -6.37 -19.01
CA TRP A 502 6.61 -7.45 -18.23
C TRP A 502 5.57 -8.10 -17.32
N LEU A 503 5.44 -9.43 -17.43
CA LEU A 503 4.38 -10.15 -16.72
C LEU A 503 4.62 -10.21 -15.21
N GLY A 504 5.87 -10.37 -14.76
CA GLY A 504 6.22 -10.51 -13.34
C GLY A 504 5.98 -9.25 -12.49
N ASP A 505 5.74 -8.11 -13.14
CA ASP A 505 5.58 -6.81 -12.46
C ASP A 505 4.20 -6.65 -11.82
N ARG A 506 3.17 -7.31 -12.38
CA ARG A 506 1.76 -7.12 -11.97
C ARG A 506 0.95 -8.39 -11.65
N PRO A 507 1.52 -9.44 -11.04
CA PRO A 507 0.72 -10.56 -10.53
C PRO A 507 -0.23 -10.08 -9.42
N THR A 508 0.23 -10.05 -8.16
CA THR A 508 -0.57 -9.50 -7.05
C THR A 508 -0.76 -7.98 -7.16
N GLY A 509 0.17 -7.27 -7.82
CA GLY A 509 0.09 -5.84 -8.04
C GLY A 509 -1.21 -5.39 -8.73
N ALA A 510 -1.71 -6.15 -9.72
CA ALA A 510 -2.96 -5.84 -10.39
C ALA A 510 -4.18 -5.83 -9.44
N TYR A 511 -4.16 -6.68 -8.40
CA TYR A 511 -5.17 -6.66 -7.35
C TYR A 511 -5.04 -5.41 -6.48
N GLY A 512 -3.83 -5.07 -6.02
CA GLY A 512 -3.58 -3.82 -5.28
C GLY A 512 -4.00 -2.56 -6.05
N GLU A 513 -3.71 -2.52 -7.35
CA GLU A 513 -4.09 -1.44 -8.26
C GLU A 513 -5.60 -1.26 -8.41
N SER A 514 -6.39 -2.34 -8.28
CA SER A 514 -7.86 -2.31 -8.44
C SER A 514 -8.58 -1.53 -7.34
N PHE A 515 -7.91 -1.32 -6.20
CA PHE A 515 -8.41 -0.43 -5.16
C PHE A 515 -8.26 1.05 -5.52
N LEU A 516 -7.35 1.39 -6.43
CA LEU A 516 -7.10 2.76 -6.86
C LEU A 516 -7.83 3.10 -8.16
N PHE A 517 -7.94 2.14 -9.09
CA PHE A 517 -8.51 2.35 -10.42
C PHE A 517 -9.43 1.20 -10.84
N ASP A 518 -10.50 1.52 -11.58
CA ASP A 518 -11.30 0.53 -12.32
C ASP A 518 -10.45 0.01 -13.49
N ASN A 519 -9.70 -1.05 -13.22
CA ASN A 519 -8.74 -1.64 -14.15
C ASN A 519 -9.28 -2.90 -14.86
N ALA A 520 -10.56 -3.22 -14.68
CA ALA A 520 -11.16 -4.47 -15.15
C ALA A 520 -11.00 -4.68 -16.66
N LYS A 521 -11.36 -3.66 -17.46
CA LYS A 521 -11.39 -3.75 -18.93
C LYS A 521 -9.99 -3.76 -19.53
N LEU A 522 -9.06 -2.96 -18.97
CA LEU A 522 -7.65 -2.98 -19.35
C LEU A 522 -7.04 -4.38 -19.13
N TYR A 523 -7.26 -4.98 -17.96
CA TYR A 523 -6.71 -6.28 -17.64
C TYR A 523 -7.39 -7.44 -18.39
N ALA A 524 -8.69 -7.36 -18.64
CA ALA A 524 -9.38 -8.31 -19.52
C ALA A 524 -8.80 -8.29 -20.93
N LYS A 525 -8.51 -7.09 -21.48
CA LYS A 525 -7.82 -6.96 -22.77
C LYS A 525 -6.38 -7.48 -22.70
N TRP A 526 -5.67 -7.29 -21.59
CA TRP A 526 -4.29 -7.78 -21.46
C TRP A 526 -4.21 -9.30 -21.38
N LEU A 527 -5.20 -9.98 -20.82
CA LEU A 527 -5.29 -11.45 -20.88
C LEU A 527 -5.39 -11.95 -22.34
N ASP A 528 -6.08 -11.22 -23.22
CA ASP A 528 -6.08 -11.51 -24.67
C ASP A 528 -4.68 -11.39 -25.27
N ASP A 529 -3.91 -10.36 -24.88
CA ASP A 529 -2.54 -10.16 -25.36
C ASP A 529 -1.61 -11.30 -24.91
N ILE A 530 -1.79 -11.80 -23.67
CA ILE A 530 -1.05 -12.93 -23.13
C ILE A 530 -1.39 -14.21 -23.89
N GLU A 531 -2.68 -14.51 -24.09
CA GLU A 531 -3.11 -15.67 -24.87
C GLU A 531 -2.54 -15.64 -26.29
N GLN A 532 -2.64 -14.49 -26.96
CA GLN A 532 -2.17 -14.30 -28.33
C GLN A 532 -0.65 -14.44 -28.46
N SER A 533 0.09 -14.22 -27.37
CA SER A 533 1.53 -14.41 -27.28
C SER A 533 1.93 -15.86 -26.97
N GLN A 534 0.99 -16.74 -26.64
CA GLN A 534 1.26 -18.17 -26.41
C GLN A 534 1.65 -18.86 -27.73
N THR A 535 2.74 -19.64 -27.70
CA THR A 535 3.14 -20.49 -28.84
C THR A 535 2.20 -21.69 -28.98
N ALA A 536 2.22 -22.33 -30.16
CA ALA A 536 1.47 -23.57 -30.38
C ALA A 536 1.85 -24.70 -29.40
N ALA A 537 3.10 -24.72 -28.91
CA ALA A 537 3.57 -25.69 -27.92
C ALA A 537 3.07 -25.40 -26.49
N GLY A 538 2.52 -24.20 -26.22
CA GLY A 538 2.03 -23.79 -24.91
C GLY A 538 2.95 -22.82 -24.15
N ALA A 539 4.16 -22.55 -24.64
CA ALA A 539 5.07 -21.58 -24.03
C ALA A 539 4.50 -20.15 -24.07
N ILE A 540 4.62 -19.41 -22.97
CA ILE A 540 4.24 -17.99 -22.82
C ILE A 540 5.53 -17.18 -22.59
N PRO A 541 5.68 -16.00 -23.19
CA PRO A 541 6.87 -15.16 -23.01
C PRO A 541 6.82 -14.40 -21.67
N ASP A 542 7.95 -13.82 -21.27
CA ASP A 542 8.04 -12.98 -20.06
C ASP A 542 7.43 -11.57 -20.25
N VAL A 543 7.17 -11.18 -21.51
CA VAL A 543 6.59 -9.90 -21.94
C VAL A 543 5.45 -10.16 -22.93
N ALA A 544 4.25 -9.65 -22.68
CA ALA A 544 3.09 -9.82 -23.57
C ALA A 544 2.29 -8.51 -23.73
N PRO A 545 2.00 -8.01 -24.96
CA PRO A 545 2.37 -8.54 -26.27
C PRO A 545 3.87 -8.78 -26.45
N ALA A 546 4.22 -9.83 -27.20
CA ALA A 546 5.61 -10.27 -27.44
C ALA A 546 6.40 -9.35 -28.39
N TYR A 547 6.49 -8.06 -28.06
CA TYR A 547 7.35 -7.09 -28.74
C TYR A 547 8.82 -7.46 -28.60
N TRP A 548 9.18 -8.03 -27.45
CA TRP A 548 10.45 -8.71 -27.23
C TRP A 548 10.22 -10.22 -27.17
N ASN A 549 10.96 -10.94 -28.00
CA ASN A 549 10.89 -12.40 -28.10
C ASN A 549 11.63 -13.07 -26.92
N TYR A 550 11.08 -12.94 -25.70
CA TYR A 550 11.61 -13.53 -24.46
C TYR A 550 10.76 -14.70 -24.00
N TYR A 551 11.05 -15.89 -24.52
CA TYR A 551 10.49 -17.16 -24.04
C TYR A 551 11.55 -17.88 -23.21
N SER A 552 11.57 -17.62 -21.89
CA SER A 552 12.56 -18.21 -20.98
C SER A 552 12.05 -19.44 -20.22
N ASP A 553 10.79 -19.84 -20.50
CA ASP A 553 10.06 -20.90 -19.80
C ASP A 553 9.99 -20.65 -18.29
N ASN A 554 9.69 -19.41 -17.89
CA ASN A 554 9.63 -19.04 -16.48
C ASN A 554 8.30 -19.44 -15.83
N MET A 555 8.31 -19.70 -14.51
CA MET A 555 7.10 -20.05 -13.75
C MET A 555 6.44 -18.82 -13.12
N THR A 556 7.24 -17.93 -12.51
CA THR A 556 6.73 -16.78 -11.76
C THR A 556 6.21 -15.64 -12.65
N TRP A 557 6.81 -15.38 -13.81
CA TRP A 557 6.39 -14.27 -14.69
C TRP A 557 5.10 -14.61 -15.45
N PRO A 558 5.06 -15.64 -16.32
CA PRO A 558 3.83 -15.98 -17.06
C PRO A 558 2.63 -16.37 -16.20
N GLY A 559 2.86 -16.79 -14.96
CA GLY A 559 1.78 -17.13 -14.04
C GLY A 559 0.89 -15.96 -13.63
N THR A 560 1.32 -14.72 -13.87
CA THR A 560 0.46 -13.51 -13.87
C THR A 560 -0.83 -13.71 -14.67
N TYR A 561 -0.78 -14.53 -15.72
CA TYR A 561 -1.94 -14.86 -16.54
C TYR A 561 -3.12 -15.41 -15.71
N LEU A 562 -2.84 -16.35 -14.80
CA LEU A 562 -3.86 -16.94 -13.94
C LEU A 562 -4.26 -15.97 -12.81
N MET A 563 -3.29 -15.22 -12.27
CA MET A 563 -3.52 -14.30 -11.15
C MET A 563 -4.43 -13.13 -11.52
N ILE A 564 -4.31 -12.62 -12.74
CA ILE A 564 -5.19 -11.56 -13.22
C ILE A 564 -6.59 -12.08 -13.54
N ALA A 565 -6.70 -13.27 -14.12
CA ALA A 565 -8.01 -13.90 -14.32
C ALA A 565 -8.75 -14.12 -12.99
N ASP A 566 -8.01 -14.51 -11.94
CA ASP A 566 -8.57 -14.64 -10.60
C ASP A 566 -8.96 -13.28 -10.00
N MET A 567 -8.10 -12.26 -10.14
CA MET A 567 -8.39 -10.90 -9.68
C MET A 567 -9.67 -10.36 -10.32
N LEU A 568 -9.85 -10.53 -11.64
CA LEU A 568 -11.05 -10.06 -12.35
C LEU A 568 -12.33 -10.71 -11.80
N TYR A 569 -12.27 -12.00 -11.48
CA TYR A 569 -13.38 -12.71 -10.85
C TYR A 569 -13.60 -12.26 -9.40
N HIS A 570 -12.53 -12.17 -8.59
CA HIS A 570 -12.63 -11.85 -7.18
C HIS A 570 -13.07 -10.40 -6.94
N GLN A 571 -12.54 -9.45 -7.70
CA GLN A 571 -12.79 -8.02 -7.51
C GLN A 571 -14.07 -7.54 -8.21
N TYR A 572 -14.40 -8.09 -9.38
CA TYR A 572 -15.49 -7.61 -10.23
C TYR A 572 -16.57 -8.66 -10.53
N GLY A 573 -16.41 -9.90 -10.08
CA GLY A 573 -17.35 -10.99 -10.37
C GLY A 573 -17.29 -11.46 -11.82
N ASP A 574 -16.26 -11.08 -12.57
CA ASP A 574 -16.16 -11.40 -14.00
C ASP A 574 -15.60 -12.81 -14.22
N LEU A 575 -16.48 -13.77 -14.50
CA LEU A 575 -16.12 -15.15 -14.84
C LEU A 575 -15.67 -15.33 -16.30
N GLN A 576 -15.95 -14.35 -17.18
CA GLN A 576 -15.73 -14.49 -18.61
C GLN A 576 -14.25 -14.64 -18.99
N PRO A 577 -13.29 -13.90 -18.41
CA PRO A 577 -11.87 -14.12 -18.65
C PRO A 577 -11.41 -15.54 -18.30
N ILE A 578 -11.84 -16.08 -17.15
CA ILE A 578 -11.53 -17.47 -16.78
C ILE A 578 -12.08 -18.42 -17.83
N ARG A 579 -13.35 -18.27 -18.23
CA ARG A 579 -14.00 -19.11 -19.25
C ARG A 579 -13.28 -19.07 -20.60
N LYS A 580 -12.97 -17.86 -21.08
CA LYS A 580 -12.32 -17.64 -22.38
C LYS A 580 -10.93 -18.26 -22.43
N HIS A 581 -10.15 -18.08 -21.37
CA HIS A 581 -8.73 -18.39 -21.36
C HIS A 581 -8.36 -19.74 -20.73
N TYR A 582 -9.29 -20.44 -20.07
CA TYR A 582 -9.05 -21.69 -19.33
C TYR A 582 -8.22 -22.71 -20.12
N ALA A 583 -8.59 -22.96 -21.38
CA ALA A 583 -7.87 -23.91 -22.23
C ALA A 583 -6.41 -23.52 -22.47
N SER A 584 -6.12 -22.23 -22.66
CA SER A 584 -4.76 -21.73 -22.86
C SER A 584 -3.91 -21.76 -21.59
N MET A 585 -4.50 -21.43 -20.44
CA MET A 585 -3.86 -21.55 -19.12
C MET A 585 -3.48 -23.00 -18.82
N LYS A 586 -4.41 -23.93 -19.07
CA LYS A 586 -4.16 -25.37 -18.96
C LYS A 586 -3.00 -25.83 -19.86
N ARG A 587 -3.00 -25.43 -21.13
CA ARG A 587 -1.90 -25.75 -22.07
C ARG A 587 -0.53 -25.26 -21.59
N TRP A 588 -0.45 -24.06 -21.01
CA TRP A 588 0.81 -23.55 -20.48
C TRP A 588 1.32 -24.36 -19.29
N LEU A 589 0.44 -24.69 -18.34
CA LEU A 589 0.82 -25.54 -17.20
C LEU A 589 1.20 -26.96 -17.65
N ASP A 590 0.49 -27.53 -18.61
CA ASP A 590 0.85 -28.83 -19.20
C ASP A 590 2.22 -28.78 -19.91
N TYR A 591 2.50 -27.70 -20.64
CA TYR A 591 3.82 -27.45 -21.25
C TYR A 591 4.92 -27.40 -20.18
N MET A 592 4.74 -26.58 -19.14
CA MET A 592 5.71 -26.45 -18.04
C MET A 592 5.93 -27.79 -17.32
N ARG A 593 4.84 -28.51 -17.01
CA ARG A 593 4.88 -29.84 -16.40
C ARG A 593 5.70 -30.81 -17.24
N SER A 594 5.39 -30.91 -18.54
CA SER A 594 6.01 -31.90 -19.44
C SER A 594 7.53 -31.74 -19.59
N LYS A 595 8.05 -30.52 -19.41
CA LYS A 595 9.46 -30.20 -19.61
C LYS A 595 10.27 -30.13 -18.32
N TYR A 596 9.67 -29.67 -17.22
CA TYR A 596 10.43 -29.21 -16.05
C TYR A 596 9.99 -29.82 -14.72
N LEU A 597 8.93 -30.63 -14.70
CA LEU A 597 8.54 -31.34 -13.49
C LEU A 597 9.35 -32.64 -13.35
N VAL A 598 10.24 -32.69 -12.36
CA VAL A 598 11.09 -33.86 -12.07
C VAL A 598 10.89 -34.25 -10.61
N ASP A 599 10.50 -35.50 -10.35
CA ASP A 599 10.25 -36.03 -8.99
C ASP A 599 9.30 -35.16 -8.13
N GLY A 600 8.31 -34.54 -8.77
CA GLY A 600 7.35 -33.64 -8.11
C GLY A 600 7.87 -32.24 -7.82
N ILE A 601 9.05 -31.88 -8.33
CA ILE A 601 9.67 -30.56 -8.20
C ILE A 601 9.66 -29.85 -9.56
N MET A 602 9.07 -28.65 -9.61
CA MET A 602 9.20 -27.77 -10.76
C MET A 602 10.60 -27.14 -10.71
N THR A 603 11.40 -27.37 -11.75
CA THR A 603 12.83 -27.05 -11.72
C THR A 603 13.18 -25.71 -12.34
N LYS A 604 12.20 -25.02 -12.94
CA LYS A 604 12.45 -23.87 -13.82
C LYS A 604 11.84 -22.58 -13.29
N ASP A 605 12.74 -21.67 -12.91
CA ASP A 605 12.48 -20.24 -12.72
C ASP A 605 13.68 -19.44 -13.23
N LYS A 606 13.47 -18.28 -13.85
CA LYS A 606 14.54 -17.52 -14.52
C LYS A 606 15.07 -16.35 -13.70
N TYR A 607 14.19 -15.60 -13.04
CA TYR A 607 14.53 -14.32 -12.40
C TYR A 607 14.60 -14.44 -10.88
N GLY A 608 13.94 -15.43 -10.28
CA GLY A 608 13.87 -15.62 -8.84
C GLY A 608 13.13 -14.49 -8.13
N ASP A 609 13.45 -14.30 -6.85
CA ASP A 609 12.94 -13.18 -6.06
C ASP A 609 13.66 -11.88 -6.46
N TRP A 610 13.29 -11.34 -7.62
CA TRP A 610 13.99 -10.25 -8.28
C TRP A 610 14.09 -8.99 -7.41
N CYS A 611 15.22 -8.28 -7.48
CA CYS A 611 15.45 -7.06 -6.69
C CYS A 611 15.29 -7.21 -5.17
N VAL A 612 15.66 -8.37 -4.60
CA VAL A 612 15.96 -8.47 -3.15
C VAL A 612 16.94 -7.35 -2.75
N PRO A 613 16.72 -6.65 -1.62
CA PRO A 613 17.63 -5.59 -1.18
C PRO A 613 19.07 -6.11 -1.05
N PRO A 614 20.01 -5.56 -1.84
CA PRO A 614 21.40 -6.00 -1.79
C PRO A 614 22.08 -5.59 -0.48
N GLU A 615 23.17 -6.28 -0.16
CA GLU A 615 24.05 -5.97 0.97
C GLU A 615 24.75 -4.60 0.84
N SER A 616 24.83 -4.05 -0.37
CA SER A 616 25.44 -2.76 -0.68
C SER A 616 24.52 -1.93 -1.57
N LYS A 617 24.37 -0.64 -1.23
CA LYS A 617 23.49 0.31 -1.94
C LYS A 617 23.96 0.67 -3.36
N GLN A 618 25.15 0.24 -3.78
CA GLN A 618 25.70 0.46 -5.12
C GLN A 618 25.33 -0.68 -6.09
N LEU A 619 24.88 -1.83 -5.56
CA LEU A 619 24.54 -3.01 -6.35
C LEU A 619 23.12 -2.93 -6.90
N ILE A 620 22.90 -3.57 -8.05
CA ILE A 620 21.56 -3.83 -8.60
C ILE A 620 20.98 -5.11 -7.97
N HIS A 621 21.80 -6.15 -7.85
CA HIS A 621 21.43 -7.45 -7.32
C HIS A 621 22.37 -7.85 -6.18
N SER A 622 21.80 -8.48 -5.15
CA SER A 622 22.55 -9.11 -4.08
C SER A 622 23.56 -10.12 -4.63
N LYS A 623 24.79 -10.09 -4.13
CA LYS A 623 25.78 -11.14 -4.40
C LYS A 623 25.90 -12.14 -3.24
N ASP A 624 25.29 -11.82 -2.11
CA ASP A 624 25.16 -12.71 -0.96
C ASP A 624 24.13 -13.82 -1.24
N SER A 625 24.61 -15.06 -1.36
CA SER A 625 23.77 -16.24 -1.61
C SER A 625 22.80 -16.55 -0.47
N SER A 626 23.04 -16.05 0.74
CA SER A 626 22.13 -16.21 1.88
C SER A 626 20.86 -15.34 1.77
N ARG A 627 20.82 -14.43 0.80
CA ARG A 627 19.65 -13.58 0.47
C ARG A 627 18.88 -14.08 -0.76
N ILE A 628 19.48 -14.96 -1.56
CA ILE A 628 18.91 -15.42 -2.82
C ILE A 628 18.10 -16.69 -2.57
N THR A 629 16.79 -16.62 -2.77
CA THR A 629 15.89 -17.78 -2.61
C THR A 629 16.08 -18.78 -3.75
N ASP A 630 16.07 -20.08 -3.45
CA ASP A 630 16.20 -21.17 -4.43
C ASP A 630 15.07 -21.10 -5.49
N GLY A 631 15.44 -21.04 -6.78
CA GLY A 631 14.50 -20.97 -7.90
C GLY A 631 13.61 -22.21 -8.04
N ALA A 632 14.08 -23.41 -7.66
CA ALA A 632 13.25 -24.62 -7.67
C ALA A 632 12.20 -24.60 -6.56
N LEU A 633 12.53 -24.01 -5.41
CA LEU A 633 11.58 -23.75 -4.33
C LEU A 633 10.49 -22.77 -4.81
N LEU A 634 10.89 -21.63 -5.37
CA LEU A 634 9.96 -20.62 -5.89
C LEU A 634 9.01 -21.22 -6.94
N SER A 635 9.56 -21.82 -8.00
CA SER A 635 8.75 -22.37 -9.08
C SER A 635 7.85 -23.53 -8.64
N THR A 636 8.28 -24.38 -7.70
CA THR A 636 7.43 -25.47 -7.21
C THR A 636 6.29 -24.95 -6.33
N ALA A 637 6.56 -23.96 -5.47
CA ALA A 637 5.51 -23.33 -4.65
C ALA A 637 4.46 -22.62 -5.53
N TYR A 638 4.89 -21.88 -6.55
CA TYR A 638 3.95 -21.25 -7.49
C TYR A 638 3.22 -22.26 -8.38
N TYR A 639 3.88 -23.33 -8.83
CA TYR A 639 3.20 -24.40 -9.56
C TYR A 639 2.08 -25.03 -8.72
N TYR A 640 2.34 -25.30 -7.43
CA TYR A 640 1.31 -25.72 -6.48
C TYR A 640 0.15 -24.72 -6.42
N ARG A 641 0.45 -23.43 -6.26
CA ARG A 641 -0.56 -22.36 -6.21
C ARG A 641 -1.41 -22.30 -7.48
N TYR A 642 -0.80 -22.44 -8.65
CA TYR A 642 -1.51 -22.44 -9.94
C TYR A 642 -2.39 -23.68 -10.12
N LEU A 643 -1.98 -24.85 -9.62
CA LEU A 643 -2.84 -26.04 -9.59
C LEU A 643 -4.08 -25.82 -8.71
N GLN A 644 -3.93 -25.18 -7.54
CA GLN A 644 -5.09 -24.81 -6.72
C GLN A 644 -6.05 -23.85 -7.45
N MET A 645 -5.49 -22.84 -8.14
CA MET A 645 -6.28 -21.89 -8.92
C MET A 645 -7.01 -22.58 -10.07
N MET A 646 -6.33 -23.44 -10.83
CA MET A 646 -6.95 -24.21 -11.92
C MET A 646 -8.00 -25.19 -11.41
N SER A 647 -7.80 -25.80 -10.24
CA SER A 647 -8.82 -26.62 -9.60
C SER A 647 -10.09 -25.82 -9.32
N ARG A 648 -9.96 -24.61 -8.74
CA ARG A 648 -11.09 -23.70 -8.51
C ARG A 648 -11.71 -23.21 -9.82
N PHE A 649 -10.91 -22.82 -10.82
CA PHE A 649 -11.41 -22.38 -12.12
C PHE A 649 -12.21 -23.49 -12.81
N ALA A 650 -11.71 -24.72 -12.77
CA ALA A 650 -12.41 -25.88 -13.28
C ALA A 650 -13.77 -26.06 -12.57
N SER A 651 -13.82 -25.93 -11.24
CA SER A 651 -15.08 -25.97 -10.50
C SER A 651 -16.05 -24.83 -10.88
N LEU A 652 -15.56 -23.60 -11.08
CA LEU A 652 -16.38 -22.45 -11.52
C LEU A 652 -16.93 -22.62 -12.95
N LEU A 653 -16.30 -23.48 -13.76
CA LEU A 653 -16.70 -23.79 -15.13
C LEU A 653 -17.39 -25.17 -15.26
N ASP A 654 -17.77 -25.76 -14.13
CA ASP A 654 -18.41 -27.08 -14.02
C ASP A 654 -17.58 -28.24 -14.63
N GLN A 655 -16.25 -28.10 -14.68
CA GLN A 655 -15.28 -29.09 -15.17
C GLN A 655 -14.79 -29.99 -14.02
N GLN A 656 -15.68 -30.80 -13.43
CA GLN A 656 -15.40 -31.55 -12.20
C GLN A 656 -14.21 -32.52 -12.28
N GLN A 657 -13.99 -33.15 -13.45
CA GLN A 657 -12.85 -34.07 -13.66
C GLN A 657 -11.50 -33.33 -13.60
N ASP A 658 -11.41 -32.18 -14.27
CA ASP A 658 -10.23 -31.33 -14.22
C ASP A 658 -10.00 -30.80 -12.80
N ALA A 659 -11.07 -30.38 -12.11
CA ALA A 659 -10.98 -29.89 -10.74
C ALA A 659 -10.33 -30.91 -9.81
N ALA A 660 -10.77 -32.18 -9.89
CA ALA A 660 -10.21 -33.29 -9.14
C ALA A 660 -8.76 -33.60 -9.54
N ALA A 661 -8.45 -33.60 -10.84
CA ALA A 661 -7.11 -33.88 -11.35
C ALA A 661 -6.08 -32.84 -10.88
N PHE A 662 -6.42 -31.55 -10.94
CA PHE A 662 -5.56 -30.48 -10.45
C PHE A 662 -5.38 -30.53 -8.94
N LYS A 663 -6.45 -30.81 -8.18
CA LYS A 663 -6.38 -30.98 -6.72
C LYS A 663 -5.43 -32.13 -6.34
N ASN A 664 -5.58 -33.30 -6.98
CA ASN A 664 -4.72 -34.45 -6.72
C ASN A 664 -3.26 -34.16 -7.07
N SER A 665 -3.02 -33.46 -8.20
CA SER A 665 -1.67 -33.02 -8.57
C SER A 665 -1.08 -32.08 -7.53
N ALA A 666 -1.86 -31.12 -7.02
CA ALA A 666 -1.40 -30.17 -5.99
C ALA A 666 -0.96 -30.91 -4.71
N GLU A 667 -1.71 -31.92 -4.25
CA GLU A 667 -1.32 -32.69 -3.05
C GLU A 667 -0.01 -33.49 -3.25
N LEU A 668 0.21 -34.04 -4.44
CA LEU A 668 1.48 -34.71 -4.78
C LEU A 668 2.66 -33.72 -4.77
N ILE A 669 2.48 -32.53 -5.36
CA ILE A 669 3.49 -31.47 -5.36
C ILE A 669 3.78 -30.99 -3.94
N LYS A 670 2.76 -30.76 -3.11
CA LYS A 670 2.93 -30.36 -1.70
C LYS A 670 3.74 -31.40 -0.91
N THR A 671 3.46 -32.68 -1.13
CA THR A 671 4.20 -33.78 -0.49
C THR A 671 5.67 -33.79 -0.92
N ALA A 672 5.94 -33.71 -2.23
CA ALA A 672 7.31 -33.66 -2.76
C ALA A 672 8.07 -32.42 -2.30
N PHE A 673 7.41 -31.26 -2.28
CA PHE A 673 7.96 -29.98 -1.82
C PHE A 673 8.41 -30.05 -0.37
N ASN A 674 7.52 -30.49 0.53
CA ASN A 674 7.86 -30.61 1.96
C ASN A 674 9.00 -31.61 2.17
N LYS A 675 8.99 -32.75 1.46
CA LYS A 675 10.10 -33.72 1.53
C LYS A 675 11.44 -33.11 1.08
N ARG A 676 11.44 -32.25 0.07
CA ARG A 676 12.66 -31.69 -0.55
C ARG A 676 13.23 -30.50 0.19
N PHE A 677 12.37 -29.62 0.70
CA PHE A 677 12.76 -28.28 1.15
C PHE A 677 12.55 -28.04 2.64
N PHE A 678 11.69 -28.78 3.35
CA PHE A 678 11.46 -28.57 4.77
C PHE A 678 12.48 -29.34 5.62
N HIS A 679 13.24 -28.62 6.45
CA HIS A 679 14.17 -29.23 7.39
C HIS A 679 14.46 -28.28 8.58
N ASN A 680 14.67 -28.84 9.77
CA ASN A 680 15.01 -28.07 10.98
C ASN A 680 14.00 -26.95 11.33
N GLY A 681 12.73 -27.10 10.95
CA GLY A 681 11.68 -26.12 11.23
C GLY A 681 11.57 -24.94 10.27
N TYR A 682 12.32 -24.94 9.16
CA TYR A 682 12.27 -23.91 8.11
C TYR A 682 12.46 -24.53 6.70
N TYR A 683 12.30 -23.71 5.67
CA TYR A 683 12.44 -24.13 4.27
C TYR A 683 13.73 -23.64 3.62
N GLY A 684 14.38 -24.50 2.83
CA GLY A 684 15.52 -24.16 1.97
C GLY A 684 16.66 -23.47 2.73
N ASN A 685 17.15 -22.36 2.20
CA ASN A 685 18.22 -21.56 2.83
C ASN A 685 17.72 -20.55 3.88
N ASN A 686 16.48 -20.71 4.37
CA ASN A 686 15.88 -19.90 5.43
C ASN A 686 15.78 -18.39 5.11
N THR A 687 15.62 -18.01 3.84
CA THR A 687 15.22 -16.63 3.53
C THR A 687 13.78 -16.39 3.97
N VAL A 688 13.40 -15.11 4.12
CA VAL A 688 12.00 -14.75 4.41
C VAL A 688 11.08 -15.31 3.32
N THR A 689 11.41 -15.12 2.04
CA THR A 689 10.62 -15.63 0.91
C THR A 689 10.52 -17.18 0.90
N ALA A 690 11.60 -17.89 1.20
CA ALA A 690 11.61 -19.37 1.22
C ALA A 690 10.59 -19.95 2.22
N ASN A 691 10.39 -19.28 3.35
CA ASN A 691 9.44 -19.68 4.39
C ASN A 691 8.04 -19.08 4.17
N LEU A 692 7.97 -17.86 3.65
CA LEU A 692 6.74 -17.11 3.46
C LEU A 692 5.83 -17.77 2.41
N LEU A 693 6.36 -18.17 1.26
CA LEU A 693 5.55 -18.76 0.20
C LEU A 693 4.80 -20.03 0.64
N PRO A 694 5.47 -21.07 1.20
CA PRO A 694 4.73 -22.26 1.65
C PRO A 694 3.77 -21.95 2.79
N LEU A 695 4.04 -20.94 3.63
CA LEU A 695 3.12 -20.52 4.69
C LEU A 695 1.86 -19.87 4.10
N SER A 696 2.02 -18.93 3.16
CA SER A 696 0.93 -18.22 2.48
C SER A 696 0.13 -19.10 1.52
N PHE A 697 0.71 -20.19 1.02
CA PHE A 697 0.03 -21.16 0.13
C PHE A 697 -0.51 -22.38 0.90
N ASP A 698 -0.48 -22.37 2.23
CA ASP A 698 -0.95 -23.48 3.07
C ASP A 698 -0.26 -24.82 2.79
N MET A 699 1.03 -24.78 2.44
CA MET A 699 1.88 -25.95 2.22
C MET A 699 2.53 -26.46 3.53
N VAL A 700 2.70 -25.58 4.52
CA VAL A 700 3.34 -25.91 5.81
C VAL A 700 2.43 -26.86 6.63
N PRO A 701 2.98 -27.96 7.20
CA PRO A 701 2.23 -28.80 8.13
C PRO A 701 1.71 -27.98 9.32
N ALA A 702 0.48 -28.23 9.76
CA ALA A 702 -0.19 -27.41 10.79
C ALA A 702 0.61 -27.27 12.10
N VAL A 703 1.32 -28.33 12.51
CA VAL A 703 2.14 -28.35 13.74
C VAL A 703 3.39 -27.47 13.64
N ASP A 704 3.88 -27.22 12.43
CA ASP A 704 5.13 -26.50 12.16
C ASP A 704 4.90 -25.02 11.81
N ARG A 705 3.66 -24.61 11.50
CA ARG A 705 3.32 -23.23 11.08
C ARG A 705 3.90 -22.16 12.00
N LYS A 706 3.73 -22.33 13.32
CA LYS A 706 4.23 -21.37 14.31
C LYS A 706 5.76 -21.26 14.29
N GLN A 707 6.46 -22.38 14.09
CA GLN A 707 7.92 -22.40 14.03
C GLN A 707 8.42 -21.72 12.75
N VAL A 708 7.83 -22.05 11.60
CA VAL A 708 8.15 -21.41 10.31
C VAL A 708 7.90 -19.91 10.37
N PHE A 709 6.77 -19.48 10.95
CA PHE A 709 6.48 -18.06 11.14
C PHE A 709 7.47 -17.38 12.08
N THR A 710 7.90 -18.07 13.15
CA THR A 710 8.95 -17.56 14.05
C THR A 710 10.24 -17.27 13.27
N HIS A 711 10.64 -18.13 12.33
CA HIS A 711 11.80 -17.87 11.46
C HIS A 711 11.62 -16.64 10.55
N ILE A 712 10.41 -16.41 10.03
CA ILE A 712 10.10 -15.20 9.23
C ILE A 712 10.23 -13.95 10.11
N ALA A 713 9.59 -13.94 11.27
CA ALA A 713 9.60 -12.81 12.19
C ALA A 713 11.01 -12.52 12.75
N ASP A 714 11.74 -13.55 13.19
CA ASP A 714 13.10 -13.41 13.73
C ASP A 714 14.09 -12.98 12.65
N SER A 715 13.99 -13.52 11.43
CA SER A 715 14.86 -13.07 10.33
C SER A 715 14.61 -11.59 10.02
N THR A 716 13.34 -11.19 9.95
CA THR A 716 12.96 -9.80 9.70
C THR A 716 13.50 -8.88 10.80
N LEU A 717 13.22 -9.18 12.07
CA LEU A 717 13.54 -8.29 13.20
C LEU A 717 15.00 -8.34 13.62
N LEU A 718 15.62 -9.53 13.63
CA LEU A 718 16.94 -9.75 14.22
C LEU A 718 18.06 -9.78 13.18
N LYS A 719 17.81 -10.38 12.01
CA LYS A 719 18.83 -10.46 10.93
C LYS A 719 18.81 -9.22 10.04
N TYR A 720 17.61 -8.71 9.71
CA TYR A 720 17.43 -7.57 8.82
C TYR A 720 17.02 -6.28 9.54
N GLY A 721 17.08 -6.24 10.87
CA GLY A 721 16.89 -5.02 11.66
C GLY A 721 15.49 -4.41 11.61
N GLY A 722 14.48 -5.17 11.17
CA GLY A 722 13.12 -4.66 10.97
C GLY A 722 12.84 -4.12 9.56
N HIS A 723 13.81 -4.19 8.64
CA HIS A 723 13.66 -3.72 7.27
C HIS A 723 13.05 -4.77 6.33
N ILE A 724 12.58 -4.32 5.16
CA ILE A 724 12.18 -5.24 4.08
C ILE A 724 13.39 -6.07 3.63
N SER A 725 13.17 -7.36 3.37
CA SER A 725 14.24 -8.28 2.97
C SER A 725 13.86 -9.17 1.79
N THR A 726 12.78 -8.82 1.09
CA THR A 726 12.19 -9.59 -0.01
C THR A 726 12.30 -8.82 -1.32
N GLY A 727 12.39 -9.56 -2.42
CA GLY A 727 12.28 -9.02 -3.77
C GLY A 727 10.82 -8.96 -4.23
N VAL A 728 10.63 -8.91 -5.55
CA VAL A 728 9.32 -8.85 -6.22
C VAL A 728 8.42 -10.01 -5.82
N ILE A 729 8.95 -11.22 -5.60
CA ILE A 729 8.15 -12.42 -5.34
C ILE A 729 7.74 -12.51 -3.88
N GLY A 730 8.67 -12.28 -2.95
CA GLY A 730 8.35 -12.30 -1.51
C GLY A 730 7.41 -11.16 -1.11
N THR A 731 7.59 -9.97 -1.68
CA THR A 731 6.78 -8.77 -1.36
C THR A 731 5.33 -8.90 -1.82
N GLN A 732 4.97 -9.90 -2.63
CA GLN A 732 3.57 -10.17 -2.99
C GLN A 732 2.75 -10.83 -1.87
N TRP A 733 3.40 -11.24 -0.78
CA TRP A 733 2.77 -12.02 0.29
C TRP A 733 3.17 -11.56 1.70
N LEU A 734 4.16 -10.67 1.81
CA LEU A 734 4.81 -10.34 3.08
C LEU A 734 3.85 -9.62 4.03
N MET A 735 3.18 -8.57 3.56
CA MET A 735 2.42 -7.66 4.40
C MET A 735 1.19 -8.36 4.99
N ARG A 736 0.42 -9.03 4.13
CA ARG A 736 -0.75 -9.80 4.56
C ARG A 736 -0.34 -11.08 5.29
N GLY A 737 0.78 -11.70 4.92
CA GLY A 737 1.32 -12.87 5.63
C GLY A 737 1.69 -12.57 7.08
N LEU A 738 2.39 -11.46 7.33
CA LEU A 738 2.71 -10.99 8.69
C LEU A 738 1.44 -10.67 9.50
N THR A 739 0.46 -10.02 8.86
CA THR A 739 -0.79 -9.63 9.51
C THR A 739 -1.66 -10.84 9.87
N ALA A 740 -1.80 -11.80 8.94
CA ALA A 740 -2.59 -13.02 9.14
C ALA A 740 -2.05 -13.88 10.29
N GLU A 741 -0.74 -13.86 10.52
CA GLU A 741 -0.07 -14.58 11.63
C GLU A 741 0.05 -13.72 12.91
N GLY A 742 -0.73 -12.64 13.01
CA GLY A 742 -0.89 -11.85 14.23
C GLY A 742 0.23 -10.83 14.48
N ARG A 743 1.02 -10.46 13.47
CA ARG A 743 2.07 -9.43 13.55
C ARG A 743 1.89 -8.27 12.56
N PRO A 744 0.72 -7.59 12.56
CA PRO A 744 0.54 -6.38 11.76
C PRO A 744 1.48 -5.24 12.19
N ASP A 745 2.03 -5.30 13.41
CA ASP A 745 3.06 -4.38 13.91
C ASP A 745 4.38 -4.48 13.11
N ILE A 746 4.79 -5.68 12.67
CA ILE A 746 5.97 -5.83 11.81
C ILE A 746 5.67 -5.29 10.41
N ALA A 747 4.50 -5.58 9.85
CA ALA A 747 4.12 -5.06 8.53
C ALA A 747 4.15 -3.52 8.53
N TYR A 748 3.54 -2.89 9.53
CA TYR A 748 3.56 -1.43 9.67
C TYR A 748 4.99 -0.89 9.85
N LEU A 749 5.83 -1.53 10.67
CA LEU A 749 7.24 -1.16 10.82
C LEU A 749 7.94 -1.12 9.46
N ILE A 750 7.86 -2.19 8.68
CA ILE A 750 8.49 -2.27 7.35
C ILE A 750 7.96 -1.20 6.39
N ALA A 751 6.65 -0.94 6.41
CA ALA A 751 6.02 0.03 5.52
C ALA A 751 6.45 1.47 5.82
N ALA A 752 6.50 1.83 7.11
CA ALA A 752 6.75 3.19 7.58
C ALA A 752 8.23 3.54 7.71
N ASP A 753 9.12 2.54 7.71
CA ASP A 753 10.55 2.74 7.91
C ASP A 753 11.20 3.63 6.85
N ARG A 754 11.97 4.61 7.32
CA ARG A 754 12.66 5.62 6.51
C ARG A 754 14.12 5.27 6.25
N ASP A 755 14.64 4.24 6.92
CA ASP A 755 15.97 3.72 6.68
C ASP A 755 15.99 2.68 5.56
N TYR A 756 17.17 2.51 4.95
CA TYR A 756 17.32 1.55 3.86
C TYR A 756 17.33 0.12 4.40
N PRO A 757 16.66 -0.83 3.71
CA PRO A 757 15.74 -0.67 2.57
C PRO A 757 14.26 -0.46 2.98
N GLY A 758 13.48 0.26 2.17
CA GLY A 758 12.03 0.35 2.36
C GLY A 758 11.34 1.39 1.46
N TRP A 759 10.00 1.43 1.49
CA TRP A 759 9.24 2.46 0.78
C TRP A 759 9.36 3.84 1.46
N GLY A 760 9.40 3.88 2.80
CA GLY A 760 9.63 5.12 3.53
C GLY A 760 11.02 5.70 3.25
N TYR A 761 12.03 4.86 2.99
CA TYR A 761 13.34 5.30 2.50
C TYR A 761 13.25 6.00 1.14
N MET A 762 12.44 5.50 0.20
CA MET A 762 12.20 6.19 -1.07
C MET A 762 11.61 7.59 -0.82
N VAL A 763 10.60 7.69 0.04
CA VAL A 763 9.98 8.98 0.42
C VAL A 763 10.99 9.93 1.06
N ALA A 764 11.78 9.44 2.02
CA ALA A 764 12.81 10.24 2.70
C ALA A 764 13.89 10.77 1.73
N ASN A 765 14.07 10.11 0.58
CA ASN A 765 14.99 10.51 -0.47
C ASN A 765 14.29 11.19 -1.67
N GLY A 766 13.12 11.78 -1.45
CA GLY A 766 12.45 12.66 -2.41
C GLY A 766 11.73 11.96 -3.56
N ALA A 767 11.47 10.65 -3.45
CA ALA A 767 10.67 9.92 -4.42
C ALA A 767 9.24 10.46 -4.48
N THR A 768 8.73 10.64 -5.69
CA THR A 768 7.31 10.99 -5.96
C THR A 768 6.57 9.87 -6.69
N THR A 769 7.24 8.74 -6.91
CA THR A 769 6.80 7.51 -7.57
C THR A 769 7.55 6.35 -6.90
N ILE A 770 7.11 5.12 -7.11
CA ILE A 770 7.85 3.94 -6.62
C ILE A 770 9.04 3.66 -7.56
N TRP A 771 10.18 3.29 -6.98
CA TRP A 771 11.40 2.99 -7.73
C TRP A 771 11.48 1.50 -8.10
N GLU A 772 12.31 1.18 -9.09
CA GLU A 772 12.64 -0.20 -9.47
C GLU A 772 13.46 -0.92 -8.39
N LEU A 773 14.34 -0.18 -7.72
CA LEU A 773 15.25 -0.69 -6.70
C LEU A 773 15.03 0.01 -5.36
N TRP A 774 15.14 -0.75 -4.27
CA TRP A 774 15.08 -0.21 -2.90
C TRP A 774 16.14 0.87 -2.64
N ASN A 775 17.26 0.81 -3.36
CA ASN A 775 18.39 1.74 -3.36
C ASN A 775 18.47 2.62 -4.62
N GLY A 776 17.34 2.94 -5.26
CA GLY A 776 17.31 3.64 -6.56
C GLY A 776 18.08 4.97 -6.59
N ASN A 777 18.23 5.69 -5.48
CA ASN A 777 19.05 6.90 -5.42
C ASN A 777 20.56 6.69 -5.56
N THR A 778 21.08 5.47 -5.35
CA THR A 778 22.53 5.17 -5.35
C THR A 778 22.92 3.98 -6.22
N ALA A 779 21.96 3.20 -6.70
CA ALA A 779 22.20 2.01 -7.50
C ALA A 779 22.83 2.34 -8.86
N ASN A 780 23.55 1.37 -9.42
CA ASN A 780 24.13 1.49 -10.75
C ASN A 780 23.04 1.79 -11.83
N PRO A 781 23.26 2.78 -12.73
CA PRO A 781 22.27 3.21 -13.72
C PRO A 781 21.87 2.16 -14.76
N ALA A 782 22.60 1.05 -14.90
CA ALA A 782 22.32 0.05 -15.95
C ALA A 782 20.89 -0.53 -15.87
N MET A 783 20.29 -0.53 -14.68
CA MET A 783 18.89 -0.90 -14.44
C MET A 783 18.41 -0.18 -13.17
N ASN A 784 17.97 1.08 -13.33
CA ASN A 784 17.58 1.92 -12.21
C ASN A 784 16.50 2.95 -12.57
N SER A 785 15.27 2.47 -12.77
CA SER A 785 14.09 3.32 -12.99
C SER A 785 13.60 3.95 -11.68
N HIS A 786 13.27 5.24 -11.72
CA HIS A 786 12.62 5.93 -10.60
C HIS A 786 11.08 5.95 -10.74
N ASN A 787 10.52 5.20 -11.68
CA ASN A 787 9.08 5.02 -11.86
C ASN A 787 8.79 3.58 -12.32
N HIS A 788 8.51 2.72 -11.35
CA HIS A 788 8.24 1.30 -11.53
C HIS A 788 7.22 0.84 -10.49
N VAL A 789 6.41 -0.17 -10.80
CA VAL A 789 5.32 -0.61 -9.89
C VAL A 789 5.56 -1.96 -9.19
N MET A 790 6.57 -2.73 -9.61
CA MET A 790 6.74 -4.14 -9.18
C MET A 790 7.00 -4.33 -7.68
N LEU A 791 7.59 -3.33 -7.02
CA LEU A 791 7.84 -3.37 -5.57
C LEU A 791 6.62 -2.96 -4.73
N LEU A 792 5.47 -2.70 -5.34
CA LEU A 792 4.22 -2.50 -4.60
C LEU A 792 3.66 -3.81 -4.04
N GLY A 793 3.96 -4.95 -4.66
CA GLY A 793 3.61 -6.28 -4.15
C GLY A 793 2.17 -6.37 -3.61
N ASP A 794 2.03 -6.69 -2.32
CA ASP A 794 0.76 -6.69 -1.58
C ASP A 794 0.51 -5.46 -0.69
N LEU A 795 1.35 -4.42 -0.77
CA LEU A 795 1.25 -3.23 0.07
C LEU A 795 -0.12 -2.56 -0.03
N LEU A 796 -0.59 -2.28 -1.25
CA LEU A 796 -1.88 -1.61 -1.45
C LEU A 796 -3.04 -2.50 -0.97
N ILE A 797 -2.96 -3.81 -1.19
CA ILE A 797 -3.97 -4.74 -0.69
C ILE A 797 -4.00 -4.70 0.84
N TRP A 798 -2.84 -4.72 1.51
CA TRP A 798 -2.74 -4.62 2.96
C TRP A 798 -3.28 -3.30 3.51
N LEU A 799 -3.02 -2.17 2.83
CA LEU A 799 -3.60 -0.88 3.22
C LEU A 799 -5.13 -0.93 3.21
N TYR A 800 -5.74 -1.52 2.18
CA TYR A 800 -7.20 -1.61 2.09
C TYR A 800 -7.78 -2.74 2.96
N GLU A 801 -7.33 -3.99 2.80
CA GLU A 801 -7.90 -5.15 3.48
C GLU A 801 -7.62 -5.19 4.98
N ASP A 802 -6.44 -4.74 5.43
CA ASP A 802 -6.00 -4.91 6.82
C ASP A 802 -5.97 -3.60 7.60
N ILE A 803 -5.45 -2.49 7.03
CA ILE A 803 -5.41 -1.21 7.75
C ILE A 803 -6.78 -0.54 7.74
N ALA A 804 -7.35 -0.29 6.56
CA ALA A 804 -8.72 0.21 6.46
C ALA A 804 -9.75 -0.87 6.85
N GLY A 805 -9.41 -2.14 6.67
CA GLY A 805 -10.32 -3.24 6.98
C GLY A 805 -11.44 -3.35 5.95
N ILE A 806 -11.18 -3.21 4.65
CA ILE A 806 -12.14 -3.38 3.56
C ILE A 806 -11.72 -4.61 2.74
N LYS A 807 -12.40 -5.74 2.95
CA LYS A 807 -12.09 -7.00 2.28
C LYS A 807 -13.35 -7.65 1.73
N SER A 808 -13.25 -8.26 0.55
CA SER A 808 -14.35 -9.06 0.00
C SER A 808 -14.45 -10.42 0.69
N ASP A 809 -15.67 -10.86 0.99
CA ASP A 809 -16.02 -12.18 1.52
C ASP A 809 -16.68 -13.01 0.41
N GLY A 810 -15.87 -13.39 -0.59
CA GLY A 810 -16.34 -13.98 -1.83
C GLY A 810 -16.05 -13.09 -3.05
N PRO A 811 -16.68 -13.35 -4.20
CA PRO A 811 -16.49 -12.52 -5.39
C PRO A 811 -17.27 -11.19 -5.30
N ALA A 812 -16.68 -10.14 -5.86
CA ALA A 812 -17.31 -8.87 -6.20
C ALA A 812 -17.89 -8.05 -5.03
N TYR A 813 -17.47 -8.29 -3.79
CA TYR A 813 -17.97 -7.57 -2.60
C TYR A 813 -19.49 -7.72 -2.37
N GLY A 814 -20.12 -8.79 -2.86
CA GLY A 814 -21.51 -9.11 -2.49
C GLY A 814 -21.67 -9.35 -0.98
N SER A 815 -20.61 -9.86 -0.34
CA SER A 815 -20.40 -9.87 1.11
C SER A 815 -19.03 -9.27 1.41
N LEU A 816 -18.90 -8.57 2.53
CA LEU A 816 -17.67 -7.93 2.96
C LEU A 816 -17.23 -8.45 4.34
N ILE A 817 -15.92 -8.50 4.55
CA ILE A 817 -15.30 -8.56 5.88
C ILE A 817 -14.73 -7.18 6.17
N MET A 818 -15.25 -6.54 7.22
CA MET A 818 -14.74 -5.27 7.70
C MET A 818 -13.93 -5.49 8.99
N ARG A 819 -12.60 -5.53 8.89
CA ARG A 819 -11.70 -5.92 10.00
C ARG A 819 -10.43 -5.06 10.04
N PRO A 820 -10.48 -3.83 10.58
CA PRO A 820 -9.29 -3.00 10.69
C PRO A 820 -8.30 -3.57 11.72
N SER A 821 -7.01 -3.49 11.39
CA SER A 821 -5.88 -3.85 12.23
C SER A 821 -5.35 -2.60 12.92
N LEU A 822 -5.51 -2.53 14.24
CA LEU A 822 -4.99 -1.43 15.05
C LEU A 822 -3.50 -1.67 15.33
N VAL A 823 -2.64 -0.93 14.65
CA VAL A 823 -1.18 -0.98 14.86
C VAL A 823 -0.70 0.16 15.75
N PRO A 824 0.27 -0.08 16.66
CA PRO A 824 0.85 1.00 17.46
C PRO A 824 1.46 2.09 16.59
N GLY A 825 1.12 3.36 16.86
CA GLY A 825 1.59 4.52 16.08
C GLY A 825 0.58 5.03 15.05
N MET A 826 -0.48 4.28 14.75
CA MET A 826 -1.56 4.73 13.85
C MET A 826 -2.84 5.04 14.63
N GLU A 827 -3.21 6.31 14.64
CA GLU A 827 -4.37 6.84 15.39
C GLU A 827 -5.67 6.79 14.58
N TYR A 828 -5.58 6.93 13.26
CA TYR A 828 -6.73 6.82 12.37
C TYR A 828 -6.33 6.27 11.00
N ALA A 829 -7.31 5.67 10.32
CA ALA A 829 -7.27 5.44 8.89
C ALA A 829 -8.64 5.70 8.26
N ASN A 830 -8.62 6.38 7.11
CA ASN A 830 -9.77 6.74 6.30
C ASN A 830 -9.58 6.14 4.91
N ALA A 831 -10.53 5.32 4.48
CA ALA A 831 -10.54 4.80 3.13
C ALA A 831 -11.94 4.75 2.53
N THR A 832 -11.99 4.91 1.22
CA THR A 832 -13.17 4.66 0.39
C THR A 832 -12.79 3.73 -0.74
N PHE A 833 -13.69 2.83 -1.11
CA PHE A 833 -13.53 1.95 -2.26
C PHE A 833 -14.87 1.79 -2.99
N HIS A 834 -14.93 2.25 -4.24
CA HIS A 834 -16.09 2.12 -5.12
C HIS A 834 -16.06 0.73 -5.76
N SER A 835 -16.66 -0.23 -5.06
CA SER A 835 -16.88 -1.59 -5.57
C SER A 835 -17.85 -1.62 -6.76
N ILE A 836 -18.00 -2.77 -7.42
CA ILE A 836 -18.99 -2.91 -8.51
C ILE A 836 -20.44 -2.66 -8.06
N HIS A 837 -20.72 -2.78 -6.75
CA HIS A 837 -22.04 -2.53 -6.15
C HIS A 837 -22.24 -1.10 -5.64
N GLY A 838 -21.19 -0.29 -5.56
CA GLY A 838 -21.23 1.06 -5.01
C GLY A 838 -20.13 1.33 -3.98
N MET A 839 -20.23 2.49 -3.33
CA MET A 839 -19.22 2.98 -2.40
C MET A 839 -19.18 2.20 -1.09
N VAL A 840 -17.99 1.70 -0.74
CA VAL A 840 -17.66 1.16 0.59
C VAL A 840 -16.80 2.19 1.31
N ARG A 841 -17.13 2.50 2.57
CA ARG A 841 -16.33 3.41 3.40
C ARG A 841 -15.90 2.74 4.69
N SER A 842 -14.65 2.97 5.08
CA SER A 842 -14.12 2.64 6.40
C SER A 842 -13.30 3.80 6.93
N SER A 843 -13.77 4.44 8.00
CA SER A 843 -13.10 5.59 8.62
C SER A 843 -13.08 5.40 10.12
N TRP A 844 -11.96 4.89 10.63
CA TRP A 844 -11.80 4.59 12.06
C TRP A 844 -10.80 5.53 12.72
N LYS A 845 -11.03 5.77 14.01
CA LYS A 845 -10.13 6.49 14.91
C LYS A 845 -10.02 5.73 16.23
N LYS A 846 -8.79 5.57 16.70
CA LYS A 846 -8.44 4.95 17.98
C LYS A 846 -7.81 6.00 18.89
N GLU A 847 -8.45 6.22 20.03
CA GLU A 847 -7.94 7.02 21.14
C GLU A 847 -7.47 6.06 22.25
N VAL A 848 -7.14 6.57 23.45
CA VAL A 848 -6.60 5.74 24.54
C VAL A 848 -7.57 4.62 24.94
N ASN A 849 -8.80 4.99 25.29
CA ASN A 849 -9.86 4.09 25.76
C ASN A 849 -11.09 4.11 24.85
N LYS A 850 -10.98 4.62 23.62
CA LYS A 850 -12.14 4.75 22.74
C LYS A 850 -11.77 4.38 21.32
N PHE A 851 -12.67 3.65 20.67
CA PHE A 851 -12.64 3.43 19.24
C PHE A 851 -13.92 3.99 18.62
N SER A 852 -13.79 4.65 17.47
CA SER A 852 -14.93 5.15 16.69
C SER A 852 -14.74 4.80 15.23
N TRP A 853 -15.81 4.38 14.55
CA TRP A 853 -15.73 3.86 13.20
C TRP A 853 -16.98 4.17 12.38
N ASN A 854 -16.80 4.95 11.33
CA ASN A 854 -17.83 5.26 10.36
C ASN A 854 -17.73 4.30 9.17
N LEU A 855 -18.85 3.66 8.85
CA LEU A 855 -18.98 2.65 7.81
C LEU A 855 -20.08 3.03 6.82
N SER A 856 -19.84 2.76 5.54
CA SER A 856 -20.87 2.78 4.50
C SER A 856 -20.80 1.46 3.74
N ILE A 857 -21.91 0.74 3.66
CA ILE A 857 -22.05 -0.54 2.96
C ILE A 857 -23.05 -0.35 1.81
N PRO A 858 -22.68 -0.62 0.54
CA PRO A 858 -23.56 -0.36 -0.60
C PRO A 858 -24.80 -1.26 -0.59
N ALA A 859 -25.90 -0.79 -1.20
CA ALA A 859 -27.13 -1.59 -1.31
C ALA A 859 -26.86 -2.91 -2.03
N ASN A 860 -27.67 -3.91 -1.72
CA ASN A 860 -27.55 -5.27 -2.25
C ASN A 860 -26.27 -6.01 -1.79
N THR A 861 -25.62 -5.55 -0.72
CA THR A 861 -24.48 -6.21 -0.10
C THR A 861 -24.67 -6.34 1.42
N THR A 862 -23.84 -7.18 2.05
CA THR A 862 -23.80 -7.34 3.52
C THR A 862 -22.37 -7.30 4.02
N ALA A 863 -22.18 -7.02 5.31
CA ALA A 863 -20.84 -7.03 5.91
C ALA A 863 -20.81 -7.79 7.25
N THR A 864 -19.72 -8.53 7.46
CA THR A 864 -19.28 -9.00 8.77
C THR A 864 -18.25 -8.02 9.31
N ILE A 865 -18.57 -7.33 10.39
CA ILE A 865 -17.71 -6.30 10.99
C ILE A 865 -17.07 -6.79 12.28
N TYR A 866 -15.84 -6.36 12.53
CA TYR A 866 -15.06 -6.70 13.72
C TYR A 866 -14.75 -5.43 14.51
N VAL A 867 -15.61 -5.08 15.46
CA VAL A 867 -15.43 -3.86 16.28
C VAL A 867 -14.53 -4.18 17.48
N PRO A 868 -13.37 -3.54 17.66
CA PRO A 868 -12.53 -3.69 18.85
C PRO A 868 -13.34 -3.45 20.12
N ALA A 869 -13.40 -4.44 21.03
CA ALA A 869 -14.16 -4.36 22.28
C ALA A 869 -13.84 -5.56 23.19
N TYR A 870 -13.93 -5.40 24.52
CA TYR A 870 -13.75 -6.50 25.48
C TYR A 870 -15.03 -7.30 25.72
N ALA A 871 -16.17 -6.63 25.63
CA ALA A 871 -17.49 -7.24 25.67
C ALA A 871 -18.42 -6.62 24.62
N LYS A 872 -19.43 -7.38 24.20
CA LYS A 872 -20.50 -6.88 23.32
C LYS A 872 -21.14 -5.59 23.83
N ASN A 873 -21.32 -5.49 25.15
CA ASN A 873 -22.00 -4.36 25.78
C ASN A 873 -21.18 -3.07 25.78
N ASP A 874 -19.88 -3.16 25.46
CA ASP A 874 -19.02 -1.98 25.31
C ASP A 874 -19.23 -1.29 23.96
N VAL A 875 -19.96 -1.93 23.03
CA VAL A 875 -20.19 -1.43 21.68
C VAL A 875 -21.52 -0.68 21.59
N GLN A 876 -21.45 0.49 20.99
CA GLN A 876 -22.59 1.32 20.62
C GLN A 876 -22.64 1.51 19.11
N GLU A 877 -23.84 1.68 18.58
CA GLU A 877 -24.09 2.15 17.21
C GLU A 877 -24.95 3.42 17.27
N SER A 878 -24.50 4.48 16.61
CA SER A 878 -25.12 5.82 16.64
C SER A 878 -25.40 6.32 18.07
N GLY A 879 -24.49 6.02 19.01
CA GLY A 879 -24.58 6.41 20.42
C GLY A 879 -25.51 5.56 21.28
N MET A 880 -26.15 4.53 20.72
CA MET A 880 -27.03 3.61 21.43
C MET A 880 -26.39 2.23 21.60
N PRO A 881 -26.62 1.50 22.70
CA PRO A 881 -26.14 0.12 22.83
C PRO A 881 -26.58 -0.74 21.65
N VAL A 882 -25.68 -1.57 21.10
CA VAL A 882 -26.04 -2.49 20.01
C VAL A 882 -27.08 -3.54 20.41
N SER A 883 -27.26 -3.77 21.72
CA SER A 883 -28.32 -4.61 22.25
C SER A 883 -29.70 -4.00 21.97
N GLY A 884 -30.49 -4.66 21.12
CA GLY A 884 -31.84 -4.23 20.76
C GLY A 884 -31.95 -3.59 19.38
N ASN A 885 -30.85 -3.36 18.66
CA ASN A 885 -30.89 -2.92 17.27
C ASN A 885 -31.19 -4.10 16.33
N LYS A 886 -32.36 -4.08 15.67
CA LYS A 886 -32.81 -5.15 14.75
C LYS A 886 -31.99 -5.26 13.46
N ASP A 887 -31.27 -4.20 13.10
CA ASP A 887 -30.47 -4.15 11.87
C ASP A 887 -29.06 -4.72 12.05
N ILE A 888 -28.69 -5.11 13.29
CA ILE A 888 -27.35 -5.54 13.66
C ILE A 888 -27.45 -6.88 14.39
N SER A 889 -26.83 -7.91 13.82
CA SER A 889 -26.81 -9.26 14.40
C SER A 889 -25.45 -9.54 15.05
N PHE A 890 -25.40 -9.66 16.37
CA PHE A 890 -24.18 -10.11 17.06
C PHE A 890 -23.90 -11.57 16.75
N LEU A 891 -22.67 -11.88 16.36
CA LEU A 891 -22.24 -13.24 16.03
C LEU A 891 -21.45 -13.86 17.19
N ARG A 892 -20.38 -13.20 17.65
CA ARG A 892 -19.46 -13.70 18.69
C ARG A 892 -18.49 -12.62 19.18
N MET A 893 -17.78 -12.91 20.27
CA MET A 893 -16.50 -12.25 20.58
C MET A 893 -15.36 -13.06 19.94
N GLU A 894 -14.37 -12.39 19.34
CA GLU A 894 -13.17 -13.00 18.76
C GLU A 894 -11.99 -12.03 18.91
N ASP A 895 -10.87 -12.46 19.53
CA ASP A 895 -9.63 -11.69 19.66
C ASP A 895 -9.82 -10.23 20.13
N ASN A 896 -10.58 -10.02 21.21
CA ASN A 896 -10.96 -8.69 21.73
C ASN A 896 -11.68 -7.82 20.68
N LYS A 897 -12.50 -8.45 19.85
CA LYS A 897 -13.43 -7.79 18.93
C LYS A 897 -14.82 -8.38 19.08
N ALA A 898 -15.83 -7.53 19.13
CA ALA A 898 -17.22 -7.92 18.98
C ALA A 898 -17.54 -8.03 17.48
N VAL A 899 -17.96 -9.21 17.05
CA VAL A 899 -18.24 -9.52 15.64
C VAL A 899 -19.73 -9.40 15.39
N PHE A 900 -20.11 -8.61 14.39
CA PHE A 900 -21.52 -8.42 13.99
C PHE A 900 -21.71 -8.66 12.50
N LYS A 901 -22.92 -9.04 12.11
CA LYS A 901 -23.41 -9.00 10.73
C LYS A 901 -24.36 -7.82 10.56
N ILE A 902 -24.15 -7.04 9.51
CA ILE A 902 -24.97 -5.89 9.11
C ILE A 902 -25.29 -6.00 7.61
N GLY A 903 -26.37 -5.35 7.16
CA GLY A 903 -26.64 -5.15 5.75
C GLY A 903 -26.11 -3.80 5.24
N SER A 904 -26.70 -3.34 4.14
CA SER A 904 -26.37 -2.06 3.52
C SER A 904 -26.77 -0.85 4.36
N GLY A 905 -26.13 0.29 4.10
CA GLY A 905 -26.39 1.59 4.71
C GLY A 905 -25.19 2.16 5.47
N ASP A 906 -25.42 3.32 6.09
CA ASP A 906 -24.42 4.03 6.89
C ASP A 906 -24.54 3.67 8.38
N TYR A 907 -23.41 3.41 9.03
CA TYR A 907 -23.31 3.03 10.44
C TYR A 907 -22.20 3.81 11.15
N THR A 908 -22.41 4.13 12.42
CA THR A 908 -21.38 4.74 13.27
C THR A 908 -21.20 3.88 14.52
N PHE A 909 -20.14 3.06 14.53
CA PHE A 909 -19.81 2.25 15.70
C PHE A 909 -18.86 3.01 16.62
N SER A 910 -19.04 2.82 17.93
CA SER A 910 -18.04 3.20 18.91
C SER A 910 -17.94 2.15 20.00
N SER A 911 -16.78 2.02 20.60
CA SER A 911 -16.59 1.16 21.74
C SER A 911 -15.69 1.78 22.79
N ASP A 912 -15.98 1.43 24.04
CA ASP A 912 -15.06 1.67 25.14
C ASP A 912 -13.98 0.58 25.14
N LEU A 913 -12.74 1.00 25.01
CA LEU A 913 -11.54 0.16 25.09
C LEU A 913 -10.88 0.27 26.47
N GLN A 914 -11.56 0.81 27.47
CA GLN A 914 -11.11 0.77 28.85
C GLN A 914 -11.00 -0.68 29.29
N GLN A 915 -9.77 -1.19 29.30
CA GLN A 915 -9.48 -2.50 29.87
C GLN A 915 -9.89 -2.48 31.35
N PRO A 916 -10.53 -3.55 31.86
CA PRO A 916 -10.89 -3.66 33.28
C PRO A 916 -9.72 -3.38 34.23
N TRP A 917 -8.48 -3.66 33.79
CA TRP A 917 -7.24 -3.49 34.55
C TRP A 917 -6.41 -2.27 34.15
N LYS A 918 -6.95 -1.31 33.39
CA LYS A 918 -6.27 -0.05 33.06
C LYS A 918 -6.97 1.19 33.59
N LYS A 919 -8.04 1.03 34.36
CA LYS A 919 -8.79 2.15 34.95
C LYS A 919 -7.92 2.95 35.91
N GLY A 920 -7.76 4.25 35.63
CA GLY A 920 -6.87 5.15 36.36
C GLY A 920 -5.58 5.50 35.62
N ILE A 921 -5.26 4.83 34.50
CA ILE A 921 -4.19 5.28 33.60
C ILE A 921 -4.66 6.53 32.83
N VAL A 922 -3.89 7.61 32.91
CA VAL A 922 -4.19 8.89 32.25
C VAL A 922 -3.25 9.19 31.08
N GLU A 923 -2.02 8.69 31.10
CA GLU A 923 -1.07 8.74 29.98
C GLU A 923 -0.38 7.38 29.86
N ASP A 924 -0.19 6.91 28.62
CA ASP A 924 0.46 5.64 28.27
C ASP A 924 1.28 5.86 26.99
N GLU A 925 2.58 6.15 27.12
CA GLU A 925 3.44 6.65 26.04
C GLU A 925 4.86 6.05 26.06
N TYR A 926 5.55 6.05 24.92
CA TYR A 926 6.98 5.76 24.87
C TYR A 926 7.79 7.03 25.15
N ILE A 927 8.90 6.89 25.91
CA ILE A 927 9.83 8.02 26.13
C ILE A 927 10.55 8.39 24.83
N PHE A 928 10.85 7.40 23.99
CA PHE A 928 11.44 7.57 22.66
C PHE A 928 10.98 6.46 21.73
N MET A 929 10.84 6.79 20.44
CA MET A 929 10.56 5.82 19.38
C MET A 929 11.85 5.33 18.72
N ASP A 930 12.79 6.27 18.51
CA ASP A 930 14.10 6.06 17.91
C ASP A 930 15.19 6.18 18.98
N ALA A 931 16.19 5.30 18.93
CA ALA A 931 17.30 5.30 19.86
C ALA A 931 18.62 5.05 19.12
N PRO A 932 19.73 5.66 19.54
CA PRO A 932 21.06 5.41 18.95
C PRO A 932 21.67 4.06 19.36
N PHE A 933 20.88 3.17 19.98
CA PHE A 933 21.28 1.86 20.48
C PHE A 933 20.17 0.82 20.23
N PRO A 934 20.53 -0.45 19.97
CA PRO A 934 19.56 -1.52 19.72
C PRO A 934 18.92 -2.10 20.99
N GLU A 935 19.58 -2.03 22.15
CA GLU A 935 19.03 -2.49 23.43
C GLU A 935 19.02 -1.39 24.51
N SER A 936 17.94 -1.34 25.30
CA SER A 936 17.79 -0.53 26.51
C SER A 936 17.23 -1.34 27.67
N HIS A 937 17.68 -1.06 28.90
CA HIS A 937 17.23 -1.79 30.08
C HIS A 937 17.43 -1.03 31.40
N ALA A 938 16.70 -1.47 32.43
CA ALA A 938 16.70 -0.95 33.79
C ALA A 938 16.44 0.56 33.89
N ALA A 939 15.17 0.94 33.73
CA ALA A 939 14.75 2.33 33.80
C ALA A 939 14.59 2.82 35.24
N THR A 940 14.81 4.12 35.44
CA THR A 940 14.58 4.87 36.68
C THR A 940 13.95 6.23 36.35
N ILE A 941 13.15 6.79 37.26
CA ILE A 941 12.48 8.08 37.11
C ILE A 941 12.60 8.93 38.38
N ALA A 942 12.71 10.24 38.23
CA ALA A 942 12.64 11.22 39.31
C ALA A 942 11.80 12.44 38.90
N GLU A 943 11.20 13.10 39.89
CA GLU A 943 10.61 14.43 39.76
C GLU A 943 11.67 15.48 40.07
N THR A 944 11.82 16.46 39.19
CA THR A 944 12.68 17.64 39.35
C THR A 944 11.82 18.90 39.39
N PRO A 945 12.36 20.05 39.82
CA PRO A 945 11.66 21.34 39.72
C PRO A 945 11.14 21.70 38.32
N ASP A 946 11.79 21.23 37.24
CA ASP A 946 11.39 21.52 35.86
C ASP A 946 10.42 20.48 35.26
N GLY A 947 10.16 19.37 35.96
CA GLY A 947 9.36 18.25 35.45
C GLY A 947 10.00 16.89 35.69
N LEU A 948 9.67 15.90 34.85
CA LEU A 948 10.15 14.52 35.01
C LEU A 948 11.46 14.28 34.28
N ILE A 949 12.29 13.40 34.84
CA ILE A 949 13.49 12.90 34.19
C ILE A 949 13.58 11.38 34.35
N ALA A 950 13.92 10.69 33.27
CA ALA A 950 14.10 9.25 33.26
C ALA A 950 15.52 8.88 32.77
N ALA A 951 16.08 7.80 33.32
CA ALA A 951 17.35 7.25 32.91
C ALA A 951 17.29 5.72 32.73
N TRP A 952 18.14 5.17 31.88
CA TRP A 952 18.30 3.73 31.65
C TRP A 952 19.71 3.46 31.12
N PHE A 953 20.14 2.19 31.06
CA PHE A 953 21.34 1.83 30.32
C PHE A 953 21.00 1.31 28.93
N GLY A 954 21.83 1.63 27.93
CA GLY A 954 21.60 1.27 26.53
C GLY A 954 22.89 1.17 25.72
N GLY A 955 22.90 0.25 24.76
CA GLY A 955 24.05 -0.07 23.91
C GLY A 955 23.76 -1.28 23.02
N THR A 956 24.80 -1.88 22.45
CA THR A 956 24.67 -3.05 21.56
C THR A 956 23.96 -4.22 22.23
N LYS A 957 24.33 -4.53 23.47
CA LYS A 957 23.73 -5.59 24.30
C LYS A 957 24.18 -5.45 25.73
N GLU A 958 23.32 -5.85 26.68
CA GLU A 958 23.70 -5.96 28.10
C GLU A 958 25.08 -6.66 28.25
N ARG A 959 26.00 -6.07 29.04
CA ARG A 959 27.43 -6.44 29.26
C ARG A 959 28.44 -5.92 28.24
N ASN A 960 28.03 -5.45 27.07
CA ASN A 960 29.01 -4.96 26.11
C ASN A 960 29.67 -3.66 26.57
N PRO A 961 30.96 -3.43 26.25
CA PRO A 961 31.68 -2.22 26.66
C PRO A 961 31.02 -0.91 26.23
N ASP A 962 30.24 -0.91 25.15
CA ASP A 962 29.57 0.27 24.62
C ASP A 962 28.28 0.65 25.36
N VAL A 963 27.85 -0.13 26.36
CA VAL A 963 26.66 0.18 27.15
C VAL A 963 26.91 1.39 28.04
N GLY A 964 26.21 2.48 27.73
CA GLY A 964 26.20 3.73 28.50
C GLY A 964 24.90 3.94 29.28
N ILE A 965 24.86 4.96 30.13
CA ILE A 965 23.66 5.50 30.76
C ILE A 965 23.10 6.62 29.91
N TRP A 966 21.81 6.54 29.61
CA TRP A 966 21.07 7.48 28.79
C TRP A 966 19.97 8.14 29.61
N VAL A 967 19.68 9.41 29.29
CA VAL A 967 18.68 10.23 29.99
C VAL A 967 17.76 10.91 28.98
N SER A 968 16.48 11.03 29.34
CA SER A 968 15.50 11.92 28.71
C SER A 968 14.75 12.73 29.77
N ARG A 969 14.48 14.00 29.46
CA ARG A 969 13.69 14.92 30.28
C ARG A 969 12.29 15.09 29.67
N LYS A 970 11.27 15.33 30.49
CA LYS A 970 9.92 15.66 30.02
C LYS A 970 9.73 17.18 30.12
N ASP A 971 9.95 17.86 29.00
CA ASP A 971 9.80 19.32 28.88
C ASP A 971 8.35 19.61 28.42
N GLY A 972 7.48 19.97 29.36
CA GLY A 972 6.03 20.10 29.11
C GLY A 972 5.36 18.75 28.84
N ASN A 973 4.70 18.61 27.69
CA ASN A 973 4.01 17.36 27.30
C ASN A 973 4.88 16.46 26.38
N LYS A 974 6.19 16.69 26.25
CA LYS A 974 7.06 15.92 25.35
C LYS A 974 8.35 15.47 26.03
N TRP A 975 8.76 14.24 25.75
CA TRP A 975 10.08 13.73 26.12
C TRP A 975 11.16 14.22 25.14
N THR A 976 12.33 14.58 25.66
CA THR A 976 13.51 14.90 24.86
C THR A 976 14.12 13.64 24.26
N ALA A 977 14.88 13.78 23.16
CA ALA A 977 15.68 12.68 22.62
C ALA A 977 16.66 12.15 23.69
N PRO A 978 16.99 10.83 23.67
CA PRO A 978 17.96 10.24 24.59
C PRO A 978 19.34 10.88 24.47
N VAL A 979 19.96 11.22 25.61
CA VAL A 979 21.33 11.74 25.69
C VAL A 979 22.20 10.82 26.56
N GLU A 980 23.38 10.42 26.08
CA GLU A 980 24.32 9.62 26.86
C GLU A 980 24.99 10.50 27.93
N VAL A 981 24.81 10.13 29.20
CA VAL A 981 25.32 10.87 30.36
C VAL A 981 26.35 10.09 31.17
N ALA A 982 26.64 8.83 30.82
CA ALA A 982 27.81 8.11 31.30
C ALA A 982 28.15 6.99 30.31
N ASN A 983 29.42 6.85 29.92
CA ASN A 983 29.82 5.93 28.86
C ASN A 983 30.73 4.78 29.33
N GLY A 984 31.11 4.76 30.62
CA GLY A 984 31.91 3.69 31.20
C GLY A 984 33.39 3.70 30.81
N MET A 985 33.91 4.81 30.29
CA MET A 985 35.35 4.99 30.10
C MET A 985 36.05 5.14 31.45
N LEU A 986 37.02 4.25 31.71
CA LEU A 986 37.88 4.30 32.89
C LEU A 986 39.28 4.87 32.57
N SER A 987 39.69 4.81 31.31
CA SER A 987 40.89 5.45 30.74
C SER A 987 40.69 5.67 29.24
N ASP A 988 41.68 6.27 28.55
CA ASP A 988 41.65 6.50 27.10
C ASP A 988 41.48 5.21 26.26
N THR A 989 41.77 4.04 26.84
CA THR A 989 41.74 2.74 26.14
C THR A 989 40.83 1.71 26.79
N LEU A 990 40.39 1.91 28.03
CA LEU A 990 39.56 0.96 28.76
C LEU A 990 38.14 1.50 28.94
N ARG A 991 37.19 0.86 28.26
CA ARG A 991 35.76 1.06 28.42
C ARG A 991 35.12 -0.21 28.99
N VAL A 992 34.22 -0.05 29.96
CA VAL A 992 33.42 -1.13 30.53
C VAL A 992 31.94 -0.77 30.51
N ALA A 993 31.06 -1.76 30.54
CA ALA A 993 29.62 -1.54 30.55
C ALA A 993 29.16 -0.74 31.78
N CYS A 994 28.22 0.18 31.57
CA CYS A 994 27.45 0.85 32.61
C CYS A 994 26.18 0.04 32.98
N TRP A 995 25.74 0.18 34.23
CA TRP A 995 24.69 -0.66 34.82
C TRP A 995 23.81 0.09 35.83
N ASN A 996 22.56 -0.35 35.95
CA ASN A 996 21.60 0.01 37.02
C ASN A 996 21.63 1.49 37.42
N PRO A 997 21.25 2.41 36.51
CA PRO A 997 21.10 3.80 36.86
C PRO A 997 19.98 3.98 37.90
N VAL A 998 20.19 4.86 38.87
CA VAL A 998 19.18 5.26 39.84
C VAL A 998 19.22 6.78 39.98
N LEU A 999 18.08 7.42 39.69
CA LEU A 999 17.90 8.85 39.88
C LEU A 999 17.33 9.14 41.26
N TYR A 1000 17.81 10.21 41.88
CA TYR A 1000 17.25 10.73 43.13
C TYR A 1000 17.36 12.25 43.17
N GLN A 1001 16.23 12.92 43.36
CA GLN A 1001 16.20 14.37 43.57
C GLN A 1001 16.32 14.67 45.07
N VAL A 1002 17.43 15.29 45.47
CA VAL A 1002 17.58 15.76 46.86
C VAL A 1002 16.58 16.89 47.10
N PRO A 1003 15.76 16.85 48.18
CA PRO A 1003 14.83 17.94 48.49
C PRO A 1003 15.55 19.28 48.60
N GLY A 1004 15.18 20.24 47.73
CA GLY A 1004 15.81 21.56 47.66
C GLY A 1004 17.28 21.58 47.21
N GLY A 1005 17.80 20.48 46.66
CA GLY A 1005 19.20 20.32 46.29
C GLY A 1005 19.41 19.79 44.86
N GLU A 1006 20.59 19.20 44.63
CA GLU A 1006 20.99 18.66 43.32
C GLU A 1006 20.24 17.37 42.96
N LEU A 1007 20.05 17.14 41.66
CA LEU A 1007 19.67 15.84 41.13
C LEU A 1007 20.89 14.91 41.14
N GLN A 1008 20.73 13.69 41.65
CA GLN A 1008 21.78 12.67 41.72
C GLN A 1008 21.49 11.52 40.76
N LEU A 1009 22.52 11.05 40.05
CA LEU A 1009 22.52 9.85 39.23
C LEU A 1009 23.58 8.87 39.74
N TYR A 1010 23.11 7.77 40.30
CA TYR A 1010 23.95 6.64 40.69
C TYR A 1010 23.99 5.61 39.58
N TYR A 1011 25.14 5.03 39.27
CA TYR A 1011 25.27 3.93 38.31
C TYR A 1011 26.48 3.07 38.64
N LYS A 1012 26.59 1.90 38.01
CA LYS A 1012 27.69 0.94 38.27
C LYS A 1012 28.48 0.72 36.98
N THR A 1013 29.77 0.45 37.11
CA THR A 1013 30.61 0.02 35.99
C THR A 1013 31.28 -1.31 36.32
N GLY A 1014 31.42 -2.20 35.33
CA GLY A 1014 32.23 -3.40 35.49
C GLY A 1014 31.89 -4.51 34.49
N THR A 1015 32.75 -5.52 34.42
CA THR A 1015 32.63 -6.65 33.49
C THR A 1015 31.67 -7.75 34.00
N LYS A 1016 31.44 -7.83 35.31
CA LYS A 1016 30.49 -8.73 35.97
C LYS A 1016 29.99 -8.10 37.27
N VAL A 1017 28.81 -8.52 37.75
CA VAL A 1017 28.15 -7.96 38.93
C VAL A 1017 29.04 -7.94 40.18
N ALA A 1018 29.77 -9.03 40.44
CA ALA A 1018 30.65 -9.15 41.60
C ALA A 1018 31.89 -8.23 41.55
N ALA A 1019 32.13 -7.53 40.43
CA ALA A 1019 33.25 -6.61 40.24
C ALA A 1019 32.77 -5.18 39.94
N TRP A 1020 31.54 -4.83 40.34
CA TRP A 1020 31.01 -3.49 40.14
C TRP A 1020 31.70 -2.46 41.03
N ILE A 1021 31.93 -1.28 40.44
CA ILE A 1021 32.28 -0.05 41.15
C ILE A 1021 31.05 0.86 41.08
N GLY A 1022 30.65 1.43 42.22
CA GLY A 1022 29.59 2.43 42.30
C GLY A 1022 30.08 3.81 41.89
N TRP A 1023 29.28 4.53 41.11
CA TRP A 1023 29.56 5.89 40.65
C TRP A 1023 28.37 6.79 40.91
N MET A 1024 28.66 8.08 41.11
CA MET A 1024 27.69 9.14 41.25
C MET A 1024 28.04 10.33 40.34
N ARG A 1025 27.02 10.90 39.71
CA ARG A 1025 27.05 12.23 39.05
C ARG A 1025 25.94 13.08 39.64
N THR A 1026 26.13 14.40 39.66
CA THR A 1026 25.09 15.34 40.09
C THR A 1026 24.78 16.37 39.01
N SER A 1027 23.61 17.00 39.11
CA SER A 1027 23.15 18.05 38.21
C SER A 1027 22.45 19.17 39.01
N ASN A 1028 22.85 20.41 38.72
CA ASN A 1028 22.29 21.63 39.32
C ASN A 1028 21.19 22.28 38.46
N ASP A 1029 20.97 21.77 37.25
CA ASP A 1029 20.07 22.33 36.24
C ASP A 1029 19.06 21.28 35.74
N ASN A 1030 18.64 20.39 36.64
CA ASN A 1030 17.58 19.41 36.44
C ASN A 1030 17.89 18.41 35.31
N GLY A 1031 19.16 18.03 35.17
CA GLY A 1031 19.64 17.00 34.24
C GLY A 1031 19.98 17.53 32.84
N LYS A 1032 20.09 18.84 32.65
CA LYS A 1032 20.57 19.44 31.39
C LYS A 1032 22.09 19.27 31.26
N THR A 1033 22.82 19.46 32.35
CA THR A 1033 24.26 19.21 32.45
C THR A 1033 24.58 18.34 33.68
N TRP A 1034 25.71 17.61 33.61
CA TRP A 1034 26.10 16.64 34.64
C TRP A 1034 27.56 16.85 35.07
N SER A 1035 27.81 16.78 36.37
CA SER A 1035 29.15 16.83 36.97
C SER A 1035 30.07 15.73 36.39
N ALA A 1036 31.38 15.83 36.64
CA ALA A 1036 32.28 14.69 36.46
C ALA A 1036 31.82 13.50 37.34
N ALA A 1037 32.07 12.27 36.87
CA ALA A 1037 31.75 11.07 37.61
C ALA A 1037 32.67 10.90 38.82
N LYS A 1038 32.09 10.63 39.98
CA LYS A 1038 32.80 10.37 41.23
C LYS A 1038 32.57 8.93 41.65
N ALA A 1039 33.66 8.17 41.87
CA ALA A 1039 33.56 6.82 42.43
C ALA A 1039 33.09 6.90 43.88
N LEU A 1040 32.23 5.96 44.28
CA LEU A 1040 31.89 5.74 45.69
C LEU A 1040 33.06 5.08 46.43
N PRO A 1041 33.13 5.17 47.77
CA PRO A 1041 34.18 4.50 48.54
C PRO A 1041 34.24 3.00 48.24
N GLU A 1042 35.43 2.41 48.36
CA GLU A 1042 35.63 0.98 48.09
C GLU A 1042 34.64 0.12 48.90
N GLY A 1043 33.97 -0.82 48.23
CA GLY A 1043 32.94 -1.67 48.83
C GLY A 1043 31.52 -1.12 48.75
N PHE A 1044 31.31 0.17 48.43
CA PHE A 1044 29.99 0.80 48.31
C PHE A 1044 29.52 0.85 46.86
N LEU A 1045 28.25 0.51 46.62
CA LEU A 1045 27.62 0.53 45.29
C LEU A 1045 26.55 1.62 45.16
N GLY A 1046 26.14 2.21 46.28
CA GLY A 1046 24.95 3.07 46.37
C GLY A 1046 23.67 2.29 46.08
N PRO A 1047 22.56 2.99 45.77
CA PRO A 1047 21.28 2.34 45.55
C PRO A 1047 21.32 1.43 44.32
N VAL A 1048 21.03 0.13 44.46
CA VAL A 1048 21.02 -0.84 43.37
C VAL A 1048 19.59 -0.99 42.85
N LYS A 1049 19.36 -0.45 41.64
CA LYS A 1049 18.10 -0.51 40.88
C LYS A 1049 16.94 0.33 41.44
N ASN A 1050 16.68 0.30 42.75
CA ASN A 1050 15.58 1.06 43.35
C ASN A 1050 16.07 2.35 44.02
N LYS A 1051 15.19 3.36 44.06
CA LYS A 1051 15.49 4.69 44.61
C LYS A 1051 15.74 4.66 46.13
N PRO A 1052 16.65 5.52 46.65
CA PRO A 1052 16.81 5.71 48.08
C PRO A 1052 15.62 6.47 48.68
N ILE A 1053 15.49 6.45 50.01
CA ILE A 1053 14.54 7.27 50.76
C ILE A 1053 15.27 8.16 51.75
N LEU A 1054 14.81 9.40 51.91
CA LEU A 1054 15.29 10.28 52.98
C LEU A 1054 14.49 9.99 54.24
N LEU A 1055 15.19 9.61 55.31
CA LEU A 1055 14.60 9.31 56.60
C LEU A 1055 14.37 10.58 57.42
N ASP A 1056 13.48 10.52 58.41
CA ASP A 1056 13.14 11.64 59.30
C ASP A 1056 14.36 12.21 60.05
N ASN A 1057 15.41 11.42 60.22
CA ASN A 1057 16.67 11.81 60.87
C ASN A 1057 17.68 12.48 59.90
N GLY A 1058 17.30 12.72 58.64
CA GLY A 1058 18.15 13.32 57.61
C GLY A 1058 19.13 12.35 56.93
N GLU A 1059 19.10 11.06 57.28
CA GLU A 1059 19.92 10.03 56.63
C GLU A 1059 19.24 9.53 55.34
N LEU A 1060 19.97 9.52 54.23
CA LEU A 1060 19.53 8.92 52.97
C LEU A 1060 19.84 7.42 52.98
N LEU A 1061 18.78 6.60 53.04
CA LEU A 1061 18.86 5.15 53.09
C LEU A 1061 18.81 4.58 51.67
N CYS A 1062 19.94 4.05 51.20
CA CYS A 1062 20.10 3.47 49.87
C CYS A 1062 19.84 1.95 49.89
N PRO A 1063 18.81 1.46 49.17
CA PRO A 1063 18.59 0.03 49.00
C PRO A 1063 19.70 -0.61 48.15
N SER A 1064 20.48 -1.53 48.71
CA SER A 1064 21.58 -2.19 48.01
C SER A 1064 21.47 -3.72 48.10
N SER A 1065 22.30 -4.42 47.31
CA SER A 1065 22.36 -5.88 47.33
C SER A 1065 23.63 -6.38 46.67
N THR A 1066 24.13 -7.54 47.13
CA THR A 1066 25.30 -8.21 46.56
C THR A 1066 24.94 -9.56 45.95
N GLU A 1067 25.67 -9.93 44.90
CA GLU A 1067 25.56 -11.22 44.24
C GLU A 1067 26.85 -12.03 44.46
N GLY A 1068 26.75 -13.20 45.09
CA GLY A 1068 27.90 -14.06 45.41
C GLY A 1068 27.49 -15.52 45.67
N SER A 1069 27.94 -16.12 46.78
CA SER A 1069 27.54 -17.46 47.28
C SER A 1069 26.09 -17.51 47.83
N GLY A 1070 25.19 -16.79 47.15
CA GLY A 1070 23.86 -16.41 47.61
C GLY A 1070 23.56 -14.95 47.26
N TRP A 1071 22.29 -14.60 47.19
CA TRP A 1071 21.82 -13.23 46.99
C TRP A 1071 21.48 -12.58 48.33
N LYS A 1072 22.12 -11.44 48.62
CA LYS A 1072 22.00 -10.77 49.92
C LYS A 1072 21.55 -9.32 49.77
N VAL A 1073 20.59 -8.93 50.59
CA VAL A 1073 20.11 -7.56 50.73
C VAL A 1073 20.83 -6.89 51.89
N HIS A 1074 21.26 -5.65 51.68
CA HIS A 1074 21.83 -4.78 52.70
C HIS A 1074 21.50 -3.32 52.36
N PHE A 1075 21.84 -2.39 53.25
CA PHE A 1075 21.54 -0.97 53.06
C PHE A 1075 22.79 -0.12 53.25
N GLU A 1076 22.96 0.85 52.36
CA GLU A 1076 24.04 1.83 52.41
C GLU A 1076 23.44 3.18 52.79
N CYS A 1077 24.07 3.93 53.69
CA CYS A 1077 23.49 5.15 54.23
C CYS A 1077 24.45 6.32 54.07
N THR A 1078 23.92 7.51 53.81
CA THR A 1078 24.68 8.77 53.79
C THR A 1078 23.86 9.90 54.40
N SER A 1079 24.47 10.70 55.30
CA SER A 1079 23.82 11.84 55.95
C SER A 1079 24.22 13.20 55.34
N ASP A 1080 25.10 13.18 54.33
CA ASP A 1080 25.70 14.38 53.73
C ASP A 1080 25.64 14.36 52.20
N ASN A 1081 24.59 13.71 51.65
CA ASN A 1081 24.31 13.59 50.22
C ASN A 1081 25.41 12.89 49.43
N GLY A 1082 25.99 11.83 49.98
CA GLY A 1082 26.93 10.94 49.31
C GLY A 1082 28.41 11.33 49.46
N LYS A 1083 28.76 12.22 50.41
CA LYS A 1083 30.16 12.54 50.71
C LYS A 1083 30.78 11.49 51.64
N THR A 1084 30.03 11.02 52.64
CA THR A 1084 30.40 9.92 53.54
C THR A 1084 29.33 8.83 53.52
N TRP A 1085 29.76 7.59 53.75
CA TRP A 1085 28.93 6.39 53.61
C TRP A 1085 29.10 5.45 54.80
N THR A 1086 28.00 4.82 55.21
CA THR A 1086 27.99 3.74 56.20
C THR A 1086 27.21 2.54 55.67
N MET A 1087 27.66 1.32 55.97
CA MET A 1087 27.03 0.08 55.50
C MET A 1087 26.34 -0.61 56.67
N ARG A 1088 25.08 -1.02 56.47
CA ARG A 1088 24.35 -1.90 57.38
C ARG A 1088 24.65 -3.35 57.02
N GLU A 1089 24.70 -4.22 58.02
CA GLU A 1089 24.91 -5.66 57.79
C GLU A 1089 23.80 -6.27 56.92
N PRO A 1090 24.11 -7.32 56.13
CA PRO A 1090 23.11 -8.04 55.35
C PRO A 1090 21.96 -8.57 56.21
N ILE A 1091 20.73 -8.39 55.74
CA ILE A 1091 19.52 -8.78 56.46
C ILE A 1091 19.07 -10.22 56.14
N ASN A 1092 19.86 -10.95 55.36
CA ASN A 1092 19.68 -12.37 55.06
C ASN A 1092 21.02 -13.08 54.79
N ASP A 1093 21.00 -14.42 54.90
CA ASP A 1093 22.17 -15.28 54.72
C ASP A 1093 22.43 -15.71 53.26
N GLY A 1094 21.46 -15.46 52.37
CA GLY A 1094 21.48 -15.89 50.97
C GLY A 1094 21.23 -17.40 50.77
N LYS A 1095 20.78 -18.12 51.80
CA LYS A 1095 20.49 -19.57 51.75
C LYS A 1095 19.00 -19.86 51.84
N ILE A 1096 18.29 -19.24 52.79
CA ILE A 1096 16.85 -19.45 52.98
C ILE A 1096 16.05 -18.67 51.93
N PHE A 1097 16.38 -17.40 51.77
CA PHE A 1097 15.85 -16.53 50.73
C PHE A 1097 17.01 -15.90 49.96
N ASN A 1098 17.04 -16.10 48.65
CA ASN A 1098 17.97 -15.48 47.72
C ASN A 1098 17.34 -14.19 47.18
N THR A 1099 17.58 -13.07 47.85
CA THR A 1099 16.91 -11.80 47.56
C THR A 1099 17.88 -10.68 47.16
N ILE A 1100 17.45 -9.81 46.26
CA ILE A 1100 18.19 -8.62 45.81
C ILE A 1100 17.25 -7.48 45.41
N GLN A 1101 17.82 -6.30 45.18
CA GLN A 1101 17.11 -5.10 44.68
C GLN A 1101 15.90 -4.75 45.55
N PRO A 1102 16.10 -4.43 46.84
CA PRO A 1102 15.02 -4.07 47.75
C PRO A 1102 14.36 -2.74 47.34
N SER A 1103 13.05 -2.61 47.56
CA SER A 1103 12.31 -1.34 47.54
C SER A 1103 11.96 -0.98 48.98
N ILE A 1104 11.95 0.30 49.34
CA ILE A 1104 11.68 0.74 50.72
C ILE A 1104 10.34 1.48 50.77
N LEU A 1105 9.50 1.09 51.74
CA LEU A 1105 8.21 1.68 52.05
C LEU A 1105 8.20 2.23 53.47
N THR A 1106 7.48 3.32 53.71
CA THR A 1106 7.43 4.05 54.98
C THR A 1106 6.04 3.99 55.61
N TYR A 1107 5.99 3.86 56.94
CA TYR A 1107 4.74 3.83 57.72
C TYR A 1107 4.70 4.91 58.82
N GLY A 1108 5.62 5.87 58.75
CA GLY A 1108 5.83 6.91 59.76
C GLY A 1108 6.54 6.40 61.02
N LYS A 1109 7.03 7.34 61.84
CA LYS A 1109 7.72 7.08 63.13
C LYS A 1109 8.88 6.08 63.00
N GLY A 1110 9.61 6.13 61.89
CA GLY A 1110 10.74 5.25 61.59
C GLY A 1110 10.41 3.78 61.32
N LYS A 1111 9.13 3.43 61.16
CA LYS A 1111 8.71 2.09 60.71
C LYS A 1111 8.84 1.97 59.19
N LEU A 1112 9.61 0.99 58.74
CA LEU A 1112 9.90 0.72 57.33
C LEU A 1112 9.54 -0.73 56.95
N GLN A 1113 9.18 -0.95 55.69
CA GLN A 1113 9.11 -2.27 55.06
C GLN A 1113 10.06 -2.29 53.87
N THR A 1114 10.75 -3.41 53.67
CA THR A 1114 11.48 -3.67 52.43
C THR A 1114 10.79 -4.78 51.65
N LEU A 1115 10.68 -4.61 50.33
CA LEU A 1115 10.16 -5.61 49.39
C LEU A 1115 11.23 -5.96 48.36
N CYS A 1116 11.53 -7.25 48.24
CA CYS A 1116 12.66 -7.75 47.46
C CYS A 1116 12.20 -8.78 46.42
N ARG A 1117 12.81 -8.77 45.24
CA ARG A 1117 12.70 -9.91 44.32
C ARG A 1117 13.49 -11.11 44.85
N SER A 1118 13.07 -12.33 44.51
CA SER A 1118 13.70 -13.56 45.00
C SER A 1118 13.84 -14.64 43.93
N LYS A 1119 14.68 -15.66 44.19
CA LYS A 1119 14.72 -16.89 43.39
C LYS A 1119 13.66 -17.91 43.83
N GLU A 1120 13.08 -17.72 45.01
CA GLU A 1120 12.13 -18.63 45.66
C GLU A 1120 10.70 -18.51 45.09
N GLY A 1121 10.47 -17.59 44.16
CA GLY A 1121 9.21 -17.51 43.41
C GLY A 1121 8.17 -16.58 44.02
N SER A 1122 8.50 -15.83 45.08
CA SER A 1122 7.63 -14.84 45.72
C SER A 1122 8.37 -13.51 45.93
N VAL A 1123 7.63 -12.41 46.06
CA VAL A 1123 8.19 -11.18 46.63
C VAL A 1123 8.41 -11.44 48.11
N VAL A 1124 9.59 -11.10 48.61
CA VAL A 1124 10.01 -11.33 50.00
C VAL A 1124 10.05 -10.00 50.74
N GLN A 1125 9.59 -10.00 51.99
CA GLN A 1125 9.51 -8.81 52.83
C GLN A 1125 10.36 -8.92 54.10
N SER A 1126 10.71 -7.77 54.67
CA SER A 1126 11.23 -7.63 56.04
C SER A 1126 10.84 -6.24 56.59
N TRP A 1127 10.76 -6.11 57.91
CA TRP A 1127 10.28 -4.92 58.61
C TRP A 1127 11.35 -4.33 59.52
N SER A 1128 11.42 -3.01 59.59
CA SER A 1128 12.22 -2.27 60.55
C SER A 1128 11.33 -1.34 61.37
N ALA A 1129 11.64 -1.19 62.66
CA ALA A 1129 10.98 -0.25 63.57
C ALA A 1129 11.89 0.89 64.04
N ASP A 1130 13.11 0.96 63.51
CA ASP A 1130 14.19 1.83 64.01
C ASP A 1130 14.96 2.54 62.88
N ASN A 1131 14.22 3.01 61.85
CA ASN A 1131 14.77 3.69 60.67
C ASN A 1131 15.76 2.82 59.86
N GLY A 1132 15.51 1.51 59.77
CA GLY A 1132 16.30 0.59 58.95
C GLY A 1132 17.63 0.18 59.59
N ARG A 1133 17.81 0.43 60.89
CA ARG A 1133 19.02 -0.01 61.63
C ARG A 1133 19.00 -1.51 61.87
N THR A 1134 17.84 -2.05 62.25
CA THR A 1134 17.59 -3.49 62.39
C THR A 1134 16.36 -3.90 61.59
N TRP A 1135 16.35 -5.16 61.17
CA TRP A 1135 15.33 -5.73 60.28
C TRP A 1135 14.86 -7.07 60.83
N SER A 1136 13.56 -7.35 60.71
CA SER A 1136 12.98 -8.65 61.06
C SER A 1136 13.52 -9.76 60.15
N PRO A 1137 13.43 -11.04 60.56
CA PRO A 1137 13.64 -12.15 59.64
C PRO A 1137 12.80 -11.99 58.37
N MET A 1138 13.35 -12.38 57.22
CA MET A 1138 12.64 -12.33 55.94
C MET A 1138 11.49 -13.33 55.90
N SER A 1139 10.36 -12.92 55.30
CA SER A 1139 9.21 -13.78 55.04
C SER A 1139 8.69 -13.59 53.61
N ALA A 1140 8.12 -14.63 53.02
CA ALA A 1140 7.42 -14.51 51.74
C ALA A 1140 6.13 -13.67 51.92
N THR A 1141 5.79 -12.87 50.91
CA THR A 1141 4.46 -12.25 50.74
C THR A 1141 3.55 -13.18 49.93
N GLU A 1142 2.28 -12.79 49.77
CA GLU A 1142 1.35 -13.46 48.85
C GLU A 1142 1.57 -13.11 47.37
N LEU A 1143 2.48 -12.18 47.06
CA LEU A 1143 2.76 -11.77 45.69
C LEU A 1143 3.79 -12.71 45.05
N PRO A 1144 3.51 -13.29 43.86
CA PRO A 1144 4.47 -14.12 43.16
C PRO A 1144 5.62 -13.29 42.58
N ASN A 1145 6.76 -13.94 42.32
CA ASN A 1145 7.88 -13.34 41.60
C ASN A 1145 8.51 -14.33 40.60
N ASN A 1146 8.80 -13.82 39.41
CA ASN A 1146 9.37 -14.55 38.28
C ASN A 1146 10.89 -14.34 38.15
N ASN A 1147 11.55 -13.84 39.20
CA ASN A 1147 12.93 -13.35 39.19
C ASN A 1147 13.12 -12.05 38.35
N SER A 1148 12.06 -11.27 38.14
CA SER A 1148 12.17 -9.91 37.59
C SER A 1148 12.33 -8.87 38.70
N GLY A 1149 12.96 -7.74 38.36
CA GLY A 1149 13.02 -6.59 39.24
C GLY A 1149 11.63 -5.98 39.47
N THR A 1150 11.40 -5.51 40.70
CA THR A 1150 10.18 -4.84 41.17
C THR A 1150 10.54 -3.48 41.77
N ASP A 1151 9.64 -2.51 41.77
CA ASP A 1151 9.81 -1.25 42.52
C ASP A 1151 8.50 -0.95 43.28
N ALA A 1152 8.61 -0.24 44.39
CA ALA A 1152 7.48 0.11 45.23
C ALA A 1152 7.60 1.55 45.74
N VAL A 1153 6.46 2.15 46.11
CA VAL A 1153 6.39 3.49 46.67
C VAL A 1153 5.24 3.60 47.69
N THR A 1154 5.47 4.36 48.76
CA THR A 1154 4.40 4.79 49.66
C THR A 1154 3.71 6.01 49.06
N LEU A 1155 2.40 5.93 48.89
CA LEU A 1155 1.57 7.01 48.39
C LEU A 1155 1.32 8.05 49.50
N LYS A 1156 1.03 9.29 49.11
CA LYS A 1156 0.73 10.41 50.02
C LYS A 1156 -0.48 10.18 50.92
N ASP A 1157 -1.39 9.27 50.54
CA ASP A 1157 -2.54 8.86 51.35
C ASP A 1157 -2.24 7.70 52.31
N GLY A 1158 -0.98 7.24 52.37
CA GLY A 1158 -0.51 6.17 53.26
C GLY A 1158 -0.55 4.77 52.65
N ARG A 1159 -1.23 4.58 51.51
CA ARG A 1159 -1.25 3.30 50.80
C ARG A 1159 0.12 2.96 50.23
N GLN A 1160 0.38 1.67 50.07
CA GLN A 1160 1.60 1.13 49.50
C GLN A 1160 1.32 0.62 48.10
N LEU A 1161 2.19 0.92 47.13
CA LEU A 1161 2.04 0.50 45.74
C LEU A 1161 3.29 -0.25 45.29
N ILE A 1162 3.12 -1.40 44.64
CA ILE A 1162 4.20 -2.19 44.03
C ILE A 1162 3.93 -2.42 42.54
N VAL A 1163 4.99 -2.29 41.73
CA VAL A 1163 5.00 -2.67 40.32
C VAL A 1163 5.86 -3.93 40.14
N TYR A 1164 5.28 -5.00 39.62
CA TYR A 1164 5.90 -6.33 39.56
C TYR A 1164 5.28 -7.20 38.46
N ASN A 1165 5.95 -8.27 38.04
CA ASN A 1165 5.30 -9.27 37.19
C ASN A 1165 4.54 -10.28 38.06
N HIS A 1166 3.22 -10.39 37.90
CA HIS A 1166 2.40 -11.34 38.64
C HIS A 1166 2.52 -12.77 38.07
N VAL A 1167 3.73 -13.33 38.13
CA VAL A 1167 4.07 -14.66 37.59
C VAL A 1167 5.04 -15.33 38.54
N LYS A 1168 4.80 -16.61 38.83
CA LYS A 1168 5.71 -17.43 39.62
C LYS A 1168 6.81 -18.01 38.75
N THR A 1169 8.02 -18.11 39.28
CA THR A 1169 9.10 -18.84 38.59
C THR A 1169 8.71 -20.32 38.46
N PRO A 1170 8.67 -20.91 37.25
CA PRO A 1170 8.32 -22.32 37.09
C PRO A 1170 9.32 -23.23 37.79
N LYS A 1171 8.84 -24.34 38.35
CA LYS A 1171 9.69 -25.31 39.06
C LYS A 1171 10.84 -25.78 38.17
N GLY A 1172 12.08 -25.68 38.69
CA GLY A 1172 13.29 -26.07 37.96
C GLY A 1172 13.78 -25.07 36.90
N LYS A 1173 13.15 -23.89 36.76
CA LYS A 1173 13.63 -22.81 35.87
C LYS A 1173 14.30 -21.71 36.68
N SER A 1174 15.24 -21.00 36.06
CA SER A 1174 15.97 -19.88 36.69
C SER A 1174 15.22 -18.54 36.67
N LYS A 1175 14.17 -18.43 35.86
CA LYS A 1175 13.30 -17.24 35.72
C LYS A 1175 11.95 -17.64 35.09
N GLY A 1176 10.91 -16.86 35.38
CA GLY A 1176 9.60 -16.98 34.72
C GLY A 1176 9.41 -15.99 33.55
N ALA A 1177 8.22 -16.00 32.96
CA ALA A 1177 7.84 -15.07 31.90
C ALA A 1177 7.71 -13.64 32.45
N ARG A 1178 8.17 -12.64 31.69
CA ARG A 1178 8.14 -11.21 32.04
C ARG A 1178 6.89 -10.55 31.46
N THR A 1179 5.75 -11.14 31.76
CA THR A 1179 4.39 -10.71 31.38
C THR A 1179 3.38 -11.55 32.17
N PRO A 1180 2.28 -10.99 32.70
CA PRO A 1180 1.95 -9.57 32.70
C PRO A 1180 2.86 -8.74 33.63
N LEU A 1181 2.93 -7.43 33.42
CA LEU A 1181 3.48 -6.44 34.34
C LEU A 1181 2.30 -5.73 35.03
N ASN A 1182 2.29 -5.77 36.35
CA ASN A 1182 1.14 -5.47 37.19
C ASN A 1182 1.44 -4.36 38.21
N VAL A 1183 0.39 -3.72 38.70
CA VAL A 1183 0.40 -2.83 39.86
C VAL A 1183 -0.52 -3.40 40.93
N ALA A 1184 0.00 -3.61 42.14
CA ALA A 1184 -0.80 -3.95 43.31
C ALA A 1184 -0.70 -2.85 44.37
N VAL A 1185 -1.76 -2.70 45.16
CA VAL A 1185 -1.88 -1.70 46.22
C VAL A 1185 -2.24 -2.37 47.54
N SER A 1186 -1.69 -1.90 48.64
CA SER A 1186 -1.93 -2.40 49.99
C SER A 1186 -2.11 -1.26 50.98
N GLU A 1187 -3.04 -1.39 51.92
CA GLU A 1187 -3.25 -0.43 53.02
C GLU A 1187 -2.22 -0.64 54.16
N ASP A 1188 -1.75 -1.88 54.35
CA ASP A 1188 -0.94 -2.29 55.50
C ASP A 1188 0.44 -2.87 55.13
N GLY A 1189 0.71 -3.06 53.83
CA GLY A 1189 1.90 -3.73 53.29
C GLY A 1189 1.86 -5.25 53.36
N ILE A 1190 0.81 -5.84 53.94
CA ILE A 1190 0.68 -7.29 54.17
C ILE A 1190 -0.33 -7.87 53.19
N HIS A 1191 -1.52 -7.26 53.08
CA HIS A 1191 -2.60 -7.70 52.20
C HIS A 1191 -2.63 -6.83 50.94
N TRP A 1192 -2.47 -7.45 49.78
CA TRP A 1192 -2.34 -6.79 48.50
C TRP A 1192 -3.58 -6.97 47.64
N SER A 1193 -4.02 -5.87 47.03
CA SER A 1193 -5.10 -5.86 46.05
C SER A 1193 -4.55 -5.61 44.66
N ALA A 1194 -5.09 -6.31 43.68
CA ALA A 1194 -4.87 -6.07 42.26
C ALA A 1194 -5.44 -4.70 41.89
N ALA A 1195 -4.63 -3.87 41.22
CA ALA A 1195 -5.01 -2.53 40.78
C ALA A 1195 -4.95 -2.38 39.26
N LEU A 1196 -3.78 -2.63 38.65
CA LEU A 1196 -3.60 -2.47 37.19
C LEU A 1196 -2.80 -3.60 36.55
N ILE A 1197 -3.01 -3.78 35.25
CA ILE A 1197 -2.11 -4.50 34.35
C ILE A 1197 -1.57 -3.48 33.34
N LEU A 1198 -0.27 -3.19 33.43
CA LEU A 1198 0.42 -2.27 32.53
C LEU A 1198 0.66 -2.91 31.16
N GLU A 1199 1.07 -4.18 31.17
CA GLU A 1199 1.37 -4.97 29.97
C GLU A 1199 0.97 -6.43 30.19
N ASP A 1200 0.35 -7.07 29.20
CA ASP A 1200 -0.11 -8.47 29.25
C ASP A 1200 0.16 -9.27 27.97
N SER A 1201 0.89 -8.67 27.01
CA SER A 1201 1.17 -9.30 25.74
C SER A 1201 1.95 -10.63 25.91
N PRO A 1202 1.64 -11.67 25.12
CA PRO A 1202 2.33 -12.96 25.17
C PRO A 1202 3.79 -12.86 24.71
N VAL A 1203 4.15 -11.80 23.98
CA VAL A 1203 5.53 -11.44 23.68
C VAL A 1203 6.15 -10.91 24.98
N SER A 1204 6.56 -11.85 25.85
CA SER A 1204 7.29 -11.63 27.11
C SER A 1204 8.45 -10.66 26.92
N GLN A 1205 8.78 -9.84 27.94
CA GLN A 1205 9.97 -8.95 28.12
C GLN A 1205 9.63 -7.56 28.70
N TYR A 1206 8.61 -7.45 29.57
CA TYR A 1206 8.29 -6.22 30.32
C TYR A 1206 8.89 -6.30 31.72
N SER A 1207 9.83 -5.41 32.06
CA SER A 1207 10.60 -5.58 33.30
C SER A 1207 11.31 -4.33 33.78
N TYR A 1208 11.89 -4.42 34.99
CA TYR A 1208 12.61 -3.35 35.67
C TYR A 1208 11.80 -2.06 35.72
N PRO A 1209 10.63 -2.08 36.38
CA PRO A 1209 9.87 -0.88 36.60
C PRO A 1209 10.60 0.04 37.60
N SER A 1210 10.35 1.34 37.51
CA SER A 1210 10.62 2.32 38.53
C SER A 1210 9.38 3.19 38.73
N VAL A 1211 9.05 3.48 39.98
CA VAL A 1211 7.80 4.17 40.34
C VAL A 1211 8.04 5.29 41.34
N ILE A 1212 7.40 6.44 41.12
CA ILE A 1212 7.35 7.58 42.04
C ILE A 1212 5.92 8.14 42.11
N GLN A 1213 5.63 8.92 43.15
CA GLN A 1213 4.46 9.79 43.16
C GLN A 1213 4.92 11.25 43.20
N THR A 1214 4.41 12.06 42.27
CA THR A 1214 4.81 13.46 42.06
C THR A 1214 4.07 14.42 42.99
N ALA A 1215 4.52 15.68 43.02
CA ALA A 1215 3.94 16.76 43.83
C ALA A 1215 2.43 16.98 43.55
N ASP A 1216 1.99 16.79 42.31
CA ASP A 1216 0.60 16.88 41.86
C ASP A 1216 -0.30 15.69 42.27
N GLY A 1217 0.28 14.65 42.86
CA GLY A 1217 -0.42 13.48 43.38
C GLY A 1217 -0.58 12.32 42.38
N TYR A 1218 -0.12 12.45 41.15
CA TYR A 1218 -0.11 11.35 40.19
C TYR A 1218 1.04 10.37 40.46
N VAL A 1219 0.84 9.11 40.08
CA VAL A 1219 1.87 8.07 40.12
C VAL A 1219 2.47 7.94 38.74
N HIS A 1220 3.80 7.96 38.67
CA HIS A 1220 4.55 7.83 37.43
C HIS A 1220 5.37 6.55 37.44
N ILE A 1221 5.19 5.72 36.41
CA ILE A 1221 5.89 4.45 36.24
C ILE A 1221 6.69 4.50 34.94
N VAL A 1222 7.96 4.13 35.01
CA VAL A 1222 8.77 3.82 33.82
C VAL A 1222 9.23 2.38 33.85
N TYR A 1223 9.34 1.72 32.70
CA TYR A 1223 9.83 0.35 32.63
C TYR A 1223 10.48 0.01 31.28
N THR A 1224 11.29 -1.05 31.28
CA THR A 1224 11.83 -1.61 30.03
C THR A 1224 10.72 -2.32 29.26
N TRP A 1225 10.52 -1.88 28.02
CA TRP A 1225 9.62 -2.50 27.05
C TRP A 1225 10.43 -3.30 26.02
N ARG A 1226 10.31 -4.62 26.06
CA ARG A 1226 10.95 -5.59 25.15
C ARG A 1226 12.47 -5.45 24.97
N ARG A 1227 13.14 -4.79 25.92
CA ARG A 1227 14.56 -4.40 25.86
C ARG A 1227 14.94 -3.47 24.72
N GLN A 1228 13.96 -2.88 24.05
CA GLN A 1228 14.18 -1.99 22.91
C GLN A 1228 13.86 -0.55 23.27
N ARG A 1229 12.83 -0.33 24.10
CA ARG A 1229 12.32 1.00 24.45
C ARG A 1229 12.08 1.14 25.94
N ILE A 1230 11.93 2.38 26.39
CA ILE A 1230 11.42 2.72 27.72
C ILE A 1230 10.02 3.31 27.58
N LYS A 1231 9.10 2.82 28.42
CA LYS A 1231 7.70 3.23 28.44
C LYS A 1231 7.40 4.03 29.71
N HIS A 1232 6.57 5.06 29.59
CA HIS A 1232 6.12 5.93 30.67
C HIS A 1232 4.59 5.83 30.80
N VAL A 1233 4.12 5.58 32.02
CA VAL A 1233 2.70 5.50 32.36
C VAL A 1233 2.41 6.44 33.54
N LYS A 1234 1.44 7.34 33.36
CA LYS A 1234 0.92 8.21 34.40
C LYS A 1234 -0.42 7.67 34.89
N ILE A 1235 -0.56 7.55 36.21
CA ILE A 1235 -1.73 6.95 36.88
C ILE A 1235 -2.31 7.96 37.87
N ASP A 1236 -3.63 8.10 37.87
CA ASP A 1236 -4.37 8.71 38.97
C ASP A 1236 -4.65 7.65 40.05
N PRO A 1237 -3.94 7.65 41.19
CA PRO A 1237 -4.12 6.64 42.23
C PRO A 1237 -5.49 6.74 42.92
N ARG A 1238 -6.23 7.83 42.76
CA ARG A 1238 -7.57 8.03 43.33
C ARG A 1238 -8.67 7.33 42.50
N ALA A 1239 -8.37 7.03 41.24
CA ALA A 1239 -9.29 6.39 40.31
C ALA A 1239 -9.11 4.86 40.20
N LEU A 1240 -8.17 4.29 40.97
CA LEU A 1240 -7.88 2.86 40.97
C LEU A 1240 -9.05 2.06 41.58
N GLU A 1241 -9.46 1.00 40.90
CA GLU A 1241 -10.35 -0.01 41.44
C GLU A 1241 -9.53 -1.18 41.98
N LEU A 1242 -9.72 -1.51 43.27
CA LEU A 1242 -8.95 -2.52 43.96
C LEU A 1242 -9.76 -3.81 44.15
N LYS A 1243 -9.19 -4.95 43.76
CA LYS A 1243 -9.75 -6.28 44.07
C LYS A 1243 -8.75 -7.12 44.87
N PRO A 1244 -9.17 -7.81 45.95
CA PRO A 1244 -8.28 -8.65 46.73
C PRO A 1244 -7.60 -9.74 45.88
N ILE A 1245 -6.28 -9.90 46.00
CA ILE A 1245 -5.57 -11.04 45.45
C ILE A 1245 -5.82 -12.24 46.37
N LYS A 1246 -6.21 -13.39 45.83
CA LYS A 1246 -6.49 -14.60 46.61
C LYS A 1246 -5.70 -15.77 46.06
N ASN A 1247 -4.99 -16.49 46.93
CA ASN A 1247 -4.21 -17.68 46.57
C ASN A 1247 -3.22 -17.42 45.42
N GLU A 1248 -2.54 -16.26 45.43
CA GLU A 1248 -1.60 -15.83 44.36
C GLU A 1248 -2.25 -15.70 42.96
N GLN A 1249 -3.58 -15.64 42.85
CA GLN A 1249 -4.29 -15.48 41.57
C GLN A 1249 -4.71 -14.02 41.35
N TRP A 1250 -4.44 -13.52 40.15
CA TRP A 1250 -5.00 -12.25 39.69
C TRP A 1250 -6.52 -12.43 39.43
N PRO A 1251 -7.38 -11.55 39.97
CA PRO A 1251 -8.84 -11.73 39.96
C PRO A 1251 -9.54 -11.43 38.63
#